data_AF-A0A1S0UAD5-F1
#
_entry.id   AF-A0A1S0UAD5-F1
#
_cell.length_a   1.000
_cell.length_b   1.000
_cell.length_c   1.000
_cell.angle_alpha   90.00
_cell.angle_beta   90.00
_cell.angle_gamma   90.00
#
_symmetry.space_group_name_H-M   'P 1'
#
loop_
_entity.id
_entity.type
_entity.pdbx_description
1 polymer ?
#
loop_
_entity_poly.entity_id
_entity_poly.type
_entity_poly.pdbx_seq_one_letter_code
_entity_poly.pdbx_strand_id
1 'polypeptide(L)'
;MSWLSFASFLVLLINGKAVEDHCPERCLCYKGLIDCHRQSLLAVPRHLPPNTTVLDLRNNRLMKISKNDFKNLEKLELLLISWNRIHETLDGTLKLRKLLLTGNRLESIPMFSSRYLTNLHHIDLSINSISYIEQQLLWNVPNLQVLNLADNAIQTLPKHFFDYSKRLKTLILSDNPLNCDCRWLPIADFISQRCSMSPMCHNPDTLRRRRFSSLKNNDLQCFGVKLADNNRSAKCEVDEAPITFIYKREKLDNDTKGIKILPNGIISLNSDVSLGELQCAIDYNTTFIRKSRLPRQILDAPSAPKFTLKPKDRSYREGTTVRLDCEVTGKPRPFITWYFNGKKLKRSRKYEMNLEQTSLNIHPFLERDVGKYTCIAENAYGRIETSAEAHLVSSSPPVITESPEDQKVLAGSTVTFRCRADGEPHPFITWFLNGGEISVLKGHFRVSDDEMELTISRVTKRDEGVYSCMAGNTVGSMIAEARLLIDQNRIQDKPMNDHFIHDIFQQASQNVDSAIEQTREKLSKITDPRELLRWFQFSFPQAIELSRAREIYEESIRLIQKHVEKGLTLPLSELPSNISYDSVLAKSHVDMLVQLAGCSRAQTQDPCDDQCFHSRYRTYDGQCNNEIHIMWGASQTHFRRLLPPIYENGFNTPVGWNPDKLYFGYRKPNARSVSNKLLGTDHITPHKTYSAMLMQWGQFIDHDLDFIATAVSRQAFATGAICNRTCEQLNPCFNIPLTHDDPRMLANPQYPCIEFERSSAVCGSGETSLIYRHVTYREQMNTITSYIDASGIYGSTEEDAYDLRDLSPDRGLLRYDMVSSTNKPYLPFERDSSVDCRRNRTLDYPVRCFLAGDFRANEQLGLTTMHTIFMREHNRLAVQIANLNPNLDGETVFHETRKIVGAELQHITFHYWLPKVLGEKQFDKLIGAYKEYQPLLDATISNAFATAAFRFGHTLINPVLYRLDENLASIKEGHIPLKDAFFAPEILLSTGSVDPYLRGLFATPMKKPLSNELLNDELTENLFNRAHEVSLDLAAINIQRGRDHALPGYVEFRRWCNLSAVENWDDLKNIIPREVIYKLKNLYGHPGNIDLFAGGIAEERLDGALVGPTFSCIIAEQFRRVRDGDRFWYEKEGVFNKAQRDEIKKVSLARIICDNADNITNVQNDVFVFVGRHLQSYNSCADIQKLDLKPWQFCCYHLCPIGRNRYRRIYRLR
;
A
#
# COMPACT_ATOMS: atom_id res chain seq x y z
N MET A 1 0.74 -13.90 24.87
CA MET A 1 0.31 -15.32 24.93
C MET A 1 -0.76 -15.53 23.86
N SER A 2 -0.91 -16.72 23.27
CA SER A 2 -1.78 -16.93 22.09
C SER A 2 -2.90 -17.96 22.33
N TRP A 3 -4.05 -17.70 21.71
CA TRP A 3 -5.36 -18.07 22.25
C TRP A 3 -5.81 -19.53 22.15
N LEU A 4 -5.05 -20.41 21.49
CA LEU A 4 -5.30 -21.86 21.55
C LEU A 4 -5.03 -22.47 22.95
N SER A 5 -4.23 -21.80 23.79
CA SER A 5 -3.89 -22.34 25.11
C SER A 5 -4.98 -22.15 26.17
N PHE A 6 -5.98 -21.28 25.97
CA PHE A 6 -6.94 -20.93 27.03
C PHE A 6 -8.25 -21.73 26.94
N ALA A 7 -8.80 -21.93 25.73
CA ALA A 7 -9.99 -22.75 25.53
C ALA A 7 -9.77 -24.20 26.03
N SER A 8 -8.60 -24.77 25.73
CA SER A 8 -8.16 -26.09 26.19
C SER A 8 -8.00 -26.15 27.72
N PHE A 9 -7.59 -25.06 28.36
CA PHE A 9 -7.46 -24.95 29.82
C PHE A 9 -8.83 -24.88 30.52
N LEU A 10 -9.83 -24.25 29.90
CA LEU A 10 -11.19 -24.20 30.44
C LEU A 10 -11.92 -25.54 30.32
N VAL A 11 -11.70 -26.30 29.23
CA VAL A 11 -12.25 -27.66 29.06
C VAL A 11 -11.74 -28.62 30.15
N LEU A 12 -10.47 -28.48 30.55
CA LEU A 12 -9.86 -29.27 31.63
C LEU A 12 -10.47 -29.01 33.02
N LEU A 13 -11.05 -27.82 33.25
CA LEU A 13 -11.66 -27.46 34.54
C LEU A 13 -13.13 -27.85 34.65
N ILE A 14 -13.85 -27.98 33.52
CA ILE A 14 -15.32 -28.15 33.51
C ILE A 14 -15.73 -29.61 33.40
N ASN A 15 -14.93 -30.49 32.80
CA ASN A 15 -15.24 -31.92 32.66
C ASN A 15 -14.08 -32.80 33.17
N GLY A 16 -14.17 -33.27 34.41
CA GLY A 16 -13.13 -34.07 35.08
C GLY A 16 -12.94 -35.52 34.60
N LYS A 17 -12.93 -35.76 33.27
CA LYS A 17 -12.55 -37.05 32.66
C LYS A 17 -11.81 -36.85 31.33
N ALA A 18 -10.81 -37.69 31.09
CA ALA A 18 -10.01 -37.80 29.87
C ALA A 18 -9.08 -36.61 29.54
N VAL A 19 -8.15 -36.32 30.46
CA VAL A 19 -6.76 -36.16 30.03
C VAL A 19 -6.31 -37.50 29.44
N GLU A 20 -5.68 -37.51 28.27
CA GLU A 20 -5.06 -38.72 27.74
C GLU A 20 -3.77 -39.02 28.52
N ASP A 21 -3.67 -40.23 29.09
CA ASP A 21 -2.45 -40.67 29.79
C ASP A 21 -1.24 -40.48 28.87
N HIS A 22 -0.17 -39.87 29.39
CA HIS A 22 1.08 -39.52 28.69
C HIS A 22 1.03 -38.28 27.76
N CYS A 23 0.11 -37.34 27.95
CA CYS A 23 0.23 -36.03 27.27
C CYS A 23 1.57 -35.32 27.61
N PRO A 24 2.35 -34.82 26.62
CA PRO A 24 3.66 -34.22 26.90
C PRO A 24 3.57 -32.84 27.58
N GLU A 25 4.56 -32.54 28.42
CA GLU A 25 4.69 -31.22 29.06
C GLU A 25 4.65 -30.07 28.03
N ARG A 26 3.91 -29.00 28.37
CA ARG A 26 3.63 -27.80 27.56
C ARG A 26 2.71 -28.01 26.35
N CYS A 27 2.38 -29.24 25.97
CA CYS A 27 1.39 -29.51 24.92
C CYS A 27 -0.01 -29.71 25.51
N LEU A 28 -1.02 -29.65 24.63
CA LEU A 28 -2.43 -29.81 24.97
C LEU A 28 -3.00 -30.99 24.17
N CYS A 29 -3.43 -32.04 24.85
CA CYS A 29 -3.93 -33.26 24.24
C CYS A 29 -5.45 -33.41 24.43
N TYR A 30 -6.19 -33.62 23.34
CA TYR A 30 -7.63 -33.82 23.37
C TYR A 30 -8.09 -34.72 22.20
N LYS A 31 -8.53 -35.94 22.52
CA LYS A 31 -9.13 -36.89 21.56
C LYS A 31 -8.25 -37.12 20.32
N GLY A 32 -6.94 -37.30 20.53
CA GLY A 32 -5.95 -37.48 19.46
C GLY A 32 -5.50 -36.21 18.73
N LEU A 33 -6.01 -35.01 19.05
CA LEU A 33 -5.28 -33.76 18.76
C LEU A 33 -4.21 -33.55 19.83
N ILE A 34 -2.98 -33.25 19.40
CA ILE A 34 -1.92 -32.72 20.25
C ILE A 34 -1.47 -31.38 19.69
N ASP A 35 -1.72 -30.31 20.44
CA ASP A 35 -1.29 -28.95 20.12
C ASP A 35 -0.08 -28.54 20.97
N CYS A 36 1.05 -28.26 20.32
CA CYS A 36 2.26 -27.72 20.90
C CYS A 36 2.65 -26.37 20.27
N HIS A 37 1.69 -25.59 19.74
CA HIS A 37 1.91 -24.29 19.10
C HIS A 37 2.61 -23.30 20.03
N ARG A 38 3.66 -22.63 19.53
CA ARG A 38 4.39 -21.55 20.21
C ARG A 38 5.04 -21.89 21.57
N GLN A 39 5.19 -23.17 21.91
CA GLN A 39 5.79 -23.63 23.18
C GLN A 39 7.33 -23.49 23.26
N SER A 40 7.95 -22.86 22.26
CA SER A 40 9.40 -22.67 22.12
C SER A 40 10.22 -23.97 22.15
N LEU A 41 9.64 -25.08 21.66
CA LEU A 41 10.28 -26.39 21.61
C LEU A 41 11.53 -26.39 20.72
N LEU A 42 12.57 -27.11 21.16
CA LEU A 42 13.83 -27.33 20.42
C LEU A 42 13.89 -28.70 19.73
N ALA A 43 13.09 -29.66 20.20
CA ALA A 43 12.92 -31.00 19.65
C ALA A 43 11.44 -31.44 19.80
N VAL A 44 11.02 -32.45 19.03
CA VAL A 44 9.68 -33.04 19.15
C VAL A 44 9.51 -33.65 20.56
N PRO A 45 8.35 -33.49 21.23
CA PRO A 45 8.12 -34.06 22.55
C PRO A 45 8.22 -35.59 22.53
N ARG A 46 8.77 -36.18 23.60
CA ARG A 46 8.82 -37.64 23.77
C ARG A 46 7.48 -38.15 24.30
N HIS A 47 7.22 -39.44 24.08
CA HIS A 47 6.06 -40.19 24.62
C HIS A 47 4.66 -39.73 24.13
N LEU A 48 4.58 -39.15 22.94
CA LEU A 48 3.30 -38.76 22.29
C LEU A 48 2.28 -39.95 22.26
N PRO A 49 1.04 -39.75 22.76
CA PRO A 49 -0.04 -40.74 22.74
C PRO A 49 -0.25 -41.51 21.43
N PRO A 50 -0.29 -42.86 21.43
CA PRO A 50 -0.42 -43.67 20.20
C PRO A 50 -1.72 -43.48 19.40
N ASN A 51 -2.73 -42.85 19.99
CA ASN A 51 -4.00 -42.53 19.33
C ASN A 51 -4.02 -41.17 18.62
N THR A 52 -2.90 -40.43 18.60
CA THR A 52 -2.77 -39.13 17.92
C THR A 52 -3.19 -39.21 16.45
N THR A 53 -4.13 -38.35 16.05
CA THR A 53 -4.59 -38.14 14.66
C THR A 53 -4.12 -36.79 14.10
N VAL A 54 -3.89 -35.79 14.96
CA VAL A 54 -3.39 -34.46 14.60
C VAL A 54 -2.25 -34.05 15.53
N LEU A 55 -1.15 -33.55 14.97
CA LEU A 55 -0.01 -33.02 15.73
C LEU A 55 0.38 -31.63 15.22
N ASP A 56 0.31 -30.62 16.08
CA ASP A 56 0.73 -29.24 15.79
C ASP A 56 2.02 -28.87 16.53
N LEU A 57 3.05 -28.53 15.74
CA LEU A 57 4.39 -28.13 16.17
C LEU A 57 4.75 -26.74 15.60
N ARG A 58 3.78 -25.98 15.08
CA ARG A 58 4.03 -24.70 14.40
C ARG A 58 4.63 -23.63 15.33
N ASN A 59 5.40 -22.70 14.76
CA ASN A 59 5.96 -21.53 15.45
C ASN A 59 6.86 -21.91 16.67
N ASN A 60 7.64 -22.98 16.57
CA ASN A 60 8.58 -23.39 17.61
C ASN A 60 10.04 -23.07 17.18
N ARG A 61 11.03 -23.75 17.74
CA ARG A 61 12.46 -23.59 17.43
C ARG A 61 13.12 -24.92 17.06
N LEU A 62 12.34 -25.86 16.50
CA LEU A 62 12.81 -27.18 16.10
C LEU A 62 13.91 -27.04 15.02
N MET A 63 15.07 -27.67 15.25
CA MET A 63 16.19 -27.62 14.28
C MET A 63 16.38 -28.90 13.47
N LYS A 64 15.88 -30.03 13.98
CA LYS A 64 15.91 -31.35 13.34
C LYS A 64 14.73 -32.18 13.81
N ILE A 65 14.26 -33.07 12.96
CA ILE A 65 13.19 -34.03 13.23
C ILE A 65 13.66 -35.40 12.71
N SER A 66 13.32 -36.48 13.41
CA SER A 66 13.73 -37.85 13.05
C SER A 66 12.54 -38.79 12.88
N LYS A 67 12.77 -39.93 12.20
CA LYS A 67 11.80 -41.02 12.09
C LYS A 67 11.29 -41.54 13.44
N ASN A 68 12.17 -41.52 14.46
CA ASN A 68 11.88 -42.08 15.76
C ASN A 68 10.88 -41.22 16.55
N ASP A 69 10.83 -39.92 16.25
CA ASP A 69 9.98 -38.93 16.92
C ASP A 69 8.48 -39.23 16.75
N PHE A 70 8.12 -39.94 15.67
CA PHE A 70 6.74 -40.30 15.32
C PHE A 70 6.50 -41.82 15.27
N LYS A 71 7.46 -42.64 15.72
CA LYS A 71 7.48 -44.10 15.52
C LYS A 71 6.23 -44.83 16.03
N ASN A 72 5.56 -44.28 17.02
CA ASN A 72 4.40 -44.89 17.69
C ASN A 72 3.04 -44.30 17.21
N LEU A 73 3.03 -43.38 16.25
CA LEU A 73 1.84 -42.59 15.87
C LEU A 73 1.14 -43.16 14.62
N GLU A 74 0.69 -44.41 14.69
CA GLU A 74 0.12 -45.11 13.53
C GLU A 74 -1.20 -44.51 12.99
N LYS A 75 -1.88 -43.68 13.78
CA LYS A 75 -3.15 -43.01 13.44
C LYS A 75 -2.99 -41.56 12.94
N LEU A 76 -1.76 -41.03 12.85
CA LEU A 76 -1.50 -39.63 12.52
C LEU A 76 -1.92 -39.32 11.06
N GLU A 77 -2.91 -38.45 10.89
CA GLU A 77 -3.43 -38.01 9.58
C GLU A 77 -3.02 -36.57 9.21
N LEU A 78 -2.82 -35.69 10.20
CA LEU A 78 -2.46 -34.28 9.98
C LEU A 78 -1.22 -33.90 10.81
N LEU A 79 -0.19 -33.39 10.13
CA LEU A 79 1.06 -32.94 10.75
C LEU A 79 1.39 -31.50 10.33
N LEU A 80 1.47 -30.60 11.31
CA LEU A 80 1.70 -29.16 11.12
C LEU A 80 3.03 -28.78 11.76
N ILE A 81 4.02 -28.34 10.97
CA ILE A 81 5.37 -28.01 11.49
C ILE A 81 5.88 -26.66 10.96
N SER A 82 4.99 -25.81 10.44
CA SER A 82 5.34 -24.51 9.86
C SER A 82 6.07 -23.57 10.82
N TRP A 83 7.00 -22.76 10.30
CA TRP A 83 7.76 -21.74 11.03
C TRP A 83 8.65 -22.31 12.16
N ASN A 84 9.55 -23.23 11.81
CA ASN A 84 10.66 -23.68 12.66
C ASN A 84 12.02 -23.35 11.99
N ARG A 85 13.09 -24.12 12.28
CA ARG A 85 14.45 -23.95 11.75
C ARG A 85 15.01 -25.28 11.24
N ILE A 86 14.18 -26.05 10.55
CA ILE A 86 14.46 -27.45 10.22
C ILE A 86 15.31 -27.49 8.96
N HIS A 87 16.54 -27.99 9.07
CA HIS A 87 17.49 -28.07 7.95
C HIS A 87 17.60 -29.48 7.33
N GLU A 88 17.23 -30.53 8.08
CA GLU A 88 17.19 -31.91 7.60
C GLU A 88 15.75 -32.45 7.60
N THR A 89 15.38 -33.20 6.57
CA THR A 89 14.00 -33.65 6.32
C THR A 89 13.67 -35.04 6.88
N LEU A 90 12.37 -35.35 6.98
CA LEU A 90 11.89 -36.66 7.45
C LEU A 90 12.21 -37.79 6.46
N ASP A 91 13.11 -38.70 6.82
CA ASP A 91 13.12 -40.09 6.31
C ASP A 91 12.05 -40.90 7.07
N GLY A 92 10.85 -41.03 6.49
CA GLY A 92 9.64 -41.36 7.24
C GLY A 92 8.67 -42.35 6.58
N THR A 93 7.90 -43.04 7.43
CA THR A 93 6.86 -44.02 7.06
C THR A 93 5.55 -43.73 7.78
N LEU A 94 5.00 -42.52 7.58
CA LEU A 94 3.76 -42.04 8.20
C LEU A 94 2.60 -42.04 7.20
N LYS A 95 1.37 -42.34 7.65
CA LYS A 95 0.17 -42.50 6.80
C LYS A 95 -0.65 -41.21 6.65
N LEU A 96 0.04 -40.05 6.56
CA LEU A 96 -0.57 -38.72 6.57
C LEU A 96 -1.57 -38.50 5.42
N ARG A 97 -2.62 -37.71 5.68
CA ARG A 97 -3.52 -37.11 4.67
C ARG A 97 -3.12 -35.69 4.28
N LYS A 98 -2.56 -34.92 5.22
CA LYS A 98 -2.11 -33.54 5.01
C LYS A 98 -0.80 -33.28 5.77
N LEU A 99 0.11 -32.54 5.15
CA LEU A 99 1.42 -32.18 5.72
C LEU A 99 1.73 -30.71 5.42
N LEU A 100 1.96 -29.89 6.46
CA LEU A 100 2.31 -28.48 6.33
C LEU A 100 3.72 -28.22 6.89
N LEU A 101 4.62 -27.77 6.01
CA LEU A 101 6.06 -27.54 6.25
C LEU A 101 6.50 -26.12 5.86
N THR A 102 5.55 -25.18 5.76
CA THR A 102 5.76 -23.77 5.41
C THR A 102 6.82 -23.07 6.28
N GLY A 103 7.72 -22.25 5.72
CA GLY A 103 8.55 -21.35 6.53
C GLY A 103 9.66 -22.03 7.35
N ASN A 104 10.21 -23.16 6.88
CA ASN A 104 11.12 -24.00 7.68
C ASN A 104 12.62 -23.91 7.34
N ARG A 105 12.97 -23.33 6.17
CA ARG A 105 14.32 -23.33 5.56
C ARG A 105 14.75 -24.67 4.97
N LEU A 106 13.81 -25.45 4.43
CA LEU A 106 14.11 -26.68 3.70
C LEU A 106 14.81 -26.37 2.37
N GLU A 107 15.97 -26.98 2.11
CA GLU A 107 16.70 -26.88 0.83
C GLU A 107 16.28 -27.96 -0.19
N SER A 108 15.65 -29.03 0.28
CA SER A 108 15.10 -30.12 -0.53
C SER A 108 13.75 -30.59 0.02
N ILE A 109 12.96 -31.27 -0.82
CA ILE A 109 11.69 -31.87 -0.39
C ILE A 109 11.98 -33.16 0.41
N PRO A 110 11.26 -33.47 1.50
CA PRO A 110 11.48 -34.70 2.25
C PRO A 110 11.40 -35.98 1.41
N MET A 111 12.42 -36.84 1.52
CA MET A 111 12.43 -38.17 0.91
C MET A 111 11.45 -39.11 1.63
N PHE A 112 10.27 -39.30 1.04
CA PHE A 112 9.27 -40.21 1.58
C PHE A 112 9.40 -41.65 1.05
N SER A 113 9.13 -42.64 1.90
CA SER A 113 9.20 -44.07 1.52
C SER A 113 7.97 -44.53 0.71
N SER A 114 8.21 -45.22 -0.41
CA SER A 114 7.22 -45.53 -1.46
C SER A 114 6.04 -46.42 -1.06
N ARG A 115 6.06 -47.08 0.10
CA ARG A 115 5.05 -48.08 0.48
C ARG A 115 3.84 -47.55 1.24
N TYR A 116 3.85 -46.30 1.73
CA TYR A 116 2.90 -45.85 2.77
C TYR A 116 2.23 -44.48 2.56
N LEU A 117 2.48 -43.79 1.44
CA LEU A 117 1.96 -42.43 1.18
C LEU A 117 0.78 -42.33 0.20
N THR A 118 0.11 -43.45 -0.08
CA THR A 118 -1.14 -43.46 -0.86
C THR A 118 -2.29 -42.65 -0.24
N ASN A 119 -2.18 -42.20 1.02
CA ASN A 119 -3.22 -41.40 1.69
C ASN A 119 -3.00 -39.88 1.59
N LEU A 120 -1.83 -39.41 1.14
CA LEU A 120 -1.46 -38.00 1.22
C LEU A 120 -2.11 -37.19 0.09
N HIS A 121 -2.92 -36.21 0.46
CA HIS A 121 -3.72 -35.39 -0.47
C HIS A 121 -3.31 -33.92 -0.54
N HIS A 122 -2.66 -33.37 0.49
CA HIS A 122 -2.23 -31.98 0.55
C HIS A 122 -0.82 -31.88 1.12
N ILE A 123 0.07 -31.19 0.42
CA ILE A 123 1.42 -30.83 0.88
C ILE A 123 1.61 -29.32 0.73
N ASP A 124 1.98 -28.65 1.82
CA ASP A 124 2.46 -27.27 1.79
C ASP A 124 3.95 -27.22 2.14
N LEU A 125 4.74 -26.66 1.23
CA LEU A 125 6.19 -26.48 1.33
C LEU A 125 6.57 -25.01 1.07
N SER A 126 5.62 -24.07 1.14
CA SER A 126 5.87 -22.67 0.77
C SER A 126 6.84 -21.96 1.71
N ILE A 127 7.47 -20.86 1.27
CA ILE A 127 8.41 -20.06 2.07
C ILE A 127 9.59 -20.93 2.56
N ASN A 128 10.32 -21.54 1.61
CA ASN A 128 11.47 -22.41 1.87
C ASN A 128 12.59 -22.16 0.84
N SER A 129 13.66 -22.93 0.87
CA SER A 129 14.85 -22.78 0.02
C SER A 129 14.91 -23.82 -1.11
N ILE A 130 13.80 -24.47 -1.46
CA ILE A 130 13.78 -25.66 -2.33
C ILE A 130 14.05 -25.25 -3.77
N SER A 131 15.12 -25.77 -4.38
CA SER A 131 15.53 -25.42 -5.74
C SER A 131 15.17 -26.44 -6.82
N TYR A 132 14.87 -27.69 -6.43
CA TYR A 132 14.58 -28.80 -7.34
C TYR A 132 13.53 -29.76 -6.76
N ILE A 133 12.78 -30.42 -7.65
CA ILE A 133 11.79 -31.44 -7.31
C ILE A 133 12.26 -32.79 -7.85
N GLU A 134 12.58 -33.74 -6.96
CA GLU A 134 12.92 -35.10 -7.37
C GLU A 134 11.72 -35.82 -7.99
N GLN A 135 11.90 -36.37 -9.20
CA GLN A 135 10.85 -37.13 -9.89
C GLN A 135 10.34 -38.33 -9.07
N GLN A 136 11.23 -38.96 -8.29
CA GLN A 136 10.95 -40.12 -7.44
C GLN A 136 10.03 -39.79 -6.25
N LEU A 137 9.96 -38.51 -5.84
CA LEU A 137 9.02 -38.06 -4.80
C LEU A 137 7.57 -38.29 -5.25
N LEU A 138 7.25 -37.86 -6.47
CA LEU A 138 5.90 -37.86 -7.04
C LEU A 138 5.37 -39.29 -7.21
N TRP A 139 6.26 -40.25 -7.48
CA TRP A 139 5.93 -41.69 -7.55
C TRP A 139 5.35 -42.23 -6.24
N ASN A 140 5.73 -41.62 -5.11
CA ASN A 140 5.36 -42.08 -3.78
C ASN A 140 4.08 -41.43 -3.25
N VAL A 141 3.57 -40.37 -3.91
CA VAL A 141 2.35 -39.62 -3.52
C VAL A 141 1.25 -39.63 -4.61
N PRO A 142 0.83 -40.80 -5.14
CA PRO A 142 -0.04 -40.90 -6.32
C PRO A 142 -1.48 -40.35 -6.13
N ASN A 143 -1.84 -39.96 -4.91
CA ASN A 143 -3.14 -39.40 -4.54
C ASN A 143 -3.11 -37.92 -4.12
N LEU A 144 -1.97 -37.24 -4.34
CA LEU A 144 -1.81 -35.81 -4.08
C LEU A 144 -2.81 -34.98 -4.91
N GLN A 145 -3.55 -34.08 -4.26
CA GLN A 145 -4.53 -33.18 -4.88
C GLN A 145 -4.11 -31.72 -4.84
N VAL A 146 -3.38 -31.30 -3.80
CA VAL A 146 -2.86 -29.94 -3.63
C VAL A 146 -1.37 -29.98 -3.29
N LEU A 147 -0.57 -29.19 -4.01
CA LEU A 147 0.84 -29.00 -3.76
C LEU A 147 1.17 -27.50 -3.80
N ASN A 148 1.47 -26.93 -2.63
CA ASN A 148 1.92 -25.54 -2.52
C ASN A 148 3.45 -25.49 -2.42
N LEU A 149 4.09 -24.81 -3.38
CA LEU A 149 5.52 -24.58 -3.49
C LEU A 149 5.85 -23.08 -3.67
N ALA A 150 4.92 -22.17 -3.33
CA ALA A 150 5.14 -20.72 -3.40
C ALA A 150 6.38 -20.27 -2.60
N ASP A 151 7.01 -19.16 -3.01
CA ASP A 151 8.17 -18.56 -2.33
C ASP A 151 9.28 -19.59 -2.02
N ASN A 152 9.91 -20.07 -3.10
CA ASN A 152 10.97 -21.07 -3.11
C ASN A 152 11.95 -20.77 -4.26
N ALA A 153 13.02 -21.58 -4.40
CA ALA A 153 14.09 -21.38 -5.37
C ALA A 153 13.93 -22.19 -6.68
N ILE A 154 12.73 -22.72 -6.97
CA ILE A 154 12.50 -23.66 -8.08
C ILE A 154 12.65 -22.94 -9.43
N GLN A 155 13.43 -23.53 -10.34
CA GLN A 155 13.60 -22.99 -11.71
C GLN A 155 12.84 -23.80 -12.78
N THR A 156 12.71 -25.11 -12.60
CA THR A 156 12.00 -26.02 -13.53
C THR A 156 11.33 -27.18 -12.79
N LEU A 157 10.32 -27.79 -13.41
CA LEU A 157 9.77 -29.08 -12.97
C LEU A 157 10.49 -30.24 -13.69
N PRO A 158 10.63 -31.42 -13.07
CA PRO A 158 11.15 -32.62 -13.74
C PRO A 158 10.25 -33.00 -14.93
N LYS A 159 10.85 -33.54 -15.99
CA LYS A 159 10.12 -34.16 -17.11
C LYS A 159 9.13 -35.19 -16.56
N HIS A 160 7.96 -35.32 -17.19
CA HIS A 160 6.90 -36.25 -16.79
C HIS A 160 6.25 -35.97 -15.40
N PHE A 161 6.35 -34.75 -14.87
CA PHE A 161 5.75 -34.33 -13.59
C PHE A 161 4.28 -34.81 -13.41
N PHE A 162 3.43 -34.62 -14.43
CA PHE A 162 2.02 -34.98 -14.37
C PHE A 162 1.71 -36.45 -14.67
N ASP A 163 2.62 -37.21 -15.29
CA ASP A 163 2.46 -38.66 -15.46
C ASP A 163 2.45 -39.39 -14.11
N TYR A 164 3.04 -38.78 -13.09
CA TYR A 164 3.10 -39.30 -11.72
C TYR A 164 2.17 -38.58 -10.74
N SER A 165 1.70 -37.37 -11.08
CA SER A 165 0.80 -36.56 -10.24
C SER A 165 -0.62 -36.42 -10.83
N LYS A 166 -1.13 -37.46 -11.51
CA LYS A 166 -2.43 -37.47 -12.25
C LYS A 166 -3.69 -37.09 -11.45
N ARG A 167 -3.62 -36.98 -10.12
CA ARG A 167 -4.72 -36.55 -9.24
C ARG A 167 -4.57 -35.12 -8.71
N LEU A 168 -3.50 -34.42 -9.08
CA LEU A 168 -3.22 -33.04 -8.69
C LEU A 168 -4.23 -32.10 -9.34
N LYS A 169 -4.99 -31.38 -8.50
CA LYS A 169 -5.96 -30.36 -8.90
C LYS A 169 -5.35 -28.96 -8.86
N THR A 170 -4.52 -28.71 -7.86
CA THR A 170 -3.97 -27.38 -7.57
C THR A 170 -2.47 -27.49 -7.35
N LEU A 171 -1.72 -26.71 -8.14
CA LEU A 171 -0.28 -26.53 -8.03
C LEU A 171 -0.01 -25.04 -7.87
N ILE A 172 0.70 -24.64 -6.80
CA ILE A 172 1.04 -23.24 -6.55
C ILE A 172 2.55 -23.06 -6.67
N LEU A 173 2.97 -22.18 -7.58
CA LEU A 173 4.37 -21.93 -7.97
C LEU A 173 4.70 -20.42 -8.00
N SER A 174 3.92 -19.58 -7.30
CA SER A 174 4.18 -18.15 -7.26
C SER A 174 5.56 -17.86 -6.65
N ASP A 175 6.15 -16.73 -7.05
CA ASP A 175 7.36 -16.18 -6.43
C ASP A 175 8.60 -17.08 -6.48
N ASN A 176 8.60 -18.06 -7.39
CA ASN A 176 9.75 -18.90 -7.73
C ASN A 176 10.53 -18.34 -8.96
N PRO A 177 11.85 -18.56 -9.06
CA PRO A 177 12.69 -18.10 -10.17
C PRO A 177 12.54 -18.96 -11.45
N LEU A 178 11.32 -19.10 -11.97
CA LEU A 178 11.02 -20.01 -13.09
C LEU A 178 11.77 -19.66 -14.39
N ASN A 179 12.36 -20.66 -15.04
CA ASN A 179 13.02 -20.54 -16.34
C ASN A 179 12.07 -21.02 -17.45
N CYS A 180 11.30 -20.09 -18.02
CA CYS A 180 10.24 -20.27 -19.02
C CYS A 180 10.76 -20.57 -20.42
N ASP A 181 11.51 -21.65 -20.59
CA ASP A 181 11.86 -22.16 -21.90
C ASP A 181 10.94 -23.33 -22.34
N CYS A 182 11.27 -23.89 -23.50
CA CYS A 182 10.62 -25.05 -24.11
C CYS A 182 10.39 -26.27 -23.19
N ARG A 183 11.08 -26.39 -22.04
CA ARG A 183 10.84 -27.45 -21.05
C ARG A 183 9.45 -27.39 -20.41
N TRP A 184 8.77 -26.23 -20.45
CA TRP A 184 7.42 -26.06 -19.91
C TRP A 184 6.31 -26.33 -20.94
N LEU A 185 6.63 -26.52 -22.22
CA LEU A 185 5.63 -26.86 -23.26
C LEU A 185 4.74 -28.06 -22.91
N PRO A 186 5.23 -29.17 -22.31
CA PRO A 186 4.37 -30.31 -21.96
C PRO A 186 3.37 -30.05 -20.83
N ILE A 187 3.42 -28.87 -20.19
CA ILE A 187 2.70 -28.55 -18.95
C ILE A 187 2.04 -27.15 -18.95
N ALA A 188 2.26 -26.34 -20.00
CA ALA A 188 1.71 -25.00 -20.11
C ALA A 188 0.18 -24.97 -20.02
N ASP A 189 -0.50 -25.91 -20.68
CA ASP A 189 -1.97 -26.06 -20.65
C ASP A 189 -2.52 -26.38 -19.25
N PHE A 190 -1.77 -27.12 -18.42
CA PHE A 190 -2.19 -27.38 -17.02
C PHE A 190 -2.09 -26.09 -16.19
N ILE A 191 -0.99 -25.36 -16.34
CA ILE A 191 -0.71 -24.14 -15.56
C ILE A 191 -1.67 -23.02 -15.95
N SER A 192 -1.97 -22.85 -17.24
CA SER A 192 -2.91 -21.82 -17.72
C SER A 192 -4.36 -22.09 -17.33
N GLN A 193 -4.78 -23.35 -17.21
CA GLN A 193 -6.17 -23.73 -16.94
C GLN A 193 -6.50 -23.99 -15.46
N ARG A 194 -5.51 -24.32 -14.60
CA ARG A 194 -5.78 -24.89 -13.25
C ARG A 194 -4.95 -24.35 -12.09
N CYS A 195 -4.02 -23.42 -12.33
CA CYS A 195 -3.36 -22.69 -11.25
C CYS A 195 -4.19 -21.45 -10.86
N SER A 196 -4.70 -21.41 -9.63
CA SER A 196 -5.51 -20.28 -9.10
C SER A 196 -4.79 -18.92 -9.20
N MET A 197 -3.45 -18.93 -9.21
CA MET A 197 -2.63 -17.81 -9.64
C MET A 197 -1.60 -18.34 -10.64
N SER A 198 -1.60 -17.82 -11.88
CA SER A 198 -0.54 -18.14 -12.84
C SER A 198 0.80 -17.58 -12.32
N PRO A 199 1.86 -18.41 -12.23
CA PRO A 199 3.18 -17.95 -11.84
C PRO A 199 3.82 -17.07 -12.93
N MET A 200 4.89 -16.37 -12.56
CA MET A 200 5.65 -15.48 -13.43
C MET A 200 6.97 -16.10 -13.88
N CYS A 201 7.42 -15.71 -15.07
CA CYS A 201 8.74 -16.05 -15.58
C CYS A 201 9.85 -15.20 -14.94
N HIS A 202 10.99 -15.83 -14.64
CA HIS A 202 12.22 -15.15 -14.22
C HIS A 202 13.26 -15.12 -15.34
N ASN A 203 13.42 -16.23 -16.06
CA ASN A 203 14.27 -16.37 -17.25
C ASN A 203 13.44 -16.95 -18.41
N PRO A 204 13.85 -16.79 -19.68
CA PRO A 204 14.79 -15.79 -20.18
C PRO A 204 14.30 -14.34 -19.94
N ASP A 205 15.19 -13.35 -20.01
CA ASP A 205 14.82 -11.93 -19.87
C ASP A 205 13.72 -11.49 -20.84
N THR A 206 13.66 -12.07 -22.04
CA THR A 206 12.62 -11.82 -23.06
C THR A 206 11.21 -12.22 -22.64
N LEU A 207 11.06 -13.08 -21.62
CA LEU A 207 9.77 -13.50 -21.05
C LEU A 207 9.59 -13.08 -19.59
N ARG A 208 10.64 -12.51 -18.98
CA ARG A 208 10.69 -12.15 -17.55
C ARG A 208 9.51 -11.26 -17.16
N ARG A 209 8.90 -11.56 -16.01
CA ARG A 209 7.66 -10.97 -15.49
C ARG A 209 6.37 -11.25 -16.31
N ARG A 210 6.40 -11.91 -17.48
CA ARG A 210 5.16 -12.46 -18.08
C ARG A 210 4.58 -13.56 -17.19
N ARG A 211 3.25 -13.65 -17.13
CA ARG A 211 2.53 -14.76 -16.47
C ARG A 211 2.50 -15.96 -17.41
N PHE A 212 2.66 -17.17 -16.89
CA PHE A 212 2.56 -18.41 -17.66
C PHE A 212 1.28 -18.53 -18.50
N SER A 213 0.14 -18.10 -17.95
CA SER A 213 -1.16 -18.11 -18.64
C SER A 213 -1.25 -17.14 -19.84
N SER A 214 -0.33 -16.19 -19.98
CA SER A 214 -0.26 -15.30 -21.16
C SER A 214 0.83 -15.69 -22.16
N LEU A 215 1.47 -16.85 -21.99
CA LEU A 215 2.41 -17.42 -22.96
C LEU A 215 1.68 -18.28 -24.00
N LYS A 216 2.05 -18.13 -25.26
CA LYS A 216 1.71 -19.04 -26.36
C LYS A 216 2.82 -20.09 -26.48
N ASN A 217 2.53 -21.25 -27.06
CA ASN A 217 3.55 -22.28 -27.27
C ASN A 217 4.75 -21.80 -28.12
N ASN A 218 4.58 -20.78 -28.95
CA ASN A 218 5.66 -20.18 -29.74
C ASN A 218 6.51 -19.17 -28.95
N ASP A 219 6.09 -18.75 -27.75
CA ASP A 219 6.89 -17.92 -26.84
C ASP A 219 7.95 -18.77 -26.10
N LEU A 220 7.60 -20.02 -25.73
CA LEU A 220 8.44 -20.96 -24.96
C LEU A 220 9.53 -21.60 -25.84
N GLN A 221 10.47 -20.80 -26.32
CA GLN A 221 11.55 -21.23 -27.22
C GLN A 221 12.72 -21.86 -26.44
N CYS A 222 13.47 -22.74 -27.10
CA CYS A 222 14.85 -23.05 -26.71
C CYS A 222 15.78 -22.05 -27.42
N PHE A 223 16.86 -21.58 -26.78
CA PHE A 223 17.77 -20.60 -27.37
C PHE A 223 18.37 -21.05 -28.72
N GLY A 224 18.51 -20.10 -29.66
CA GLY A 224 18.74 -20.38 -31.08
C GLY A 224 20.20 -20.66 -31.48
N VAL A 225 20.35 -21.20 -32.70
CA VAL A 225 21.62 -21.39 -33.40
C VAL A 225 22.04 -20.07 -34.07
N LYS A 226 23.32 -19.68 -33.99
CA LYS A 226 23.92 -18.71 -34.92
C LYS A 226 24.79 -19.42 -35.96
N LEU A 227 24.74 -18.92 -37.20
CA LEU A 227 25.70 -19.23 -38.23
C LEU A 227 27.03 -18.51 -37.96
N ALA A 228 28.14 -19.13 -38.34
CA ALA A 228 29.42 -18.45 -38.48
C ALA A 228 29.63 -18.00 -39.95
N ASP A 229 30.53 -17.05 -40.17
CA ASP A 229 30.61 -16.16 -41.35
C ASP A 229 30.89 -16.82 -42.72
N ASN A 230 30.94 -18.15 -42.78
CA ASN A 230 31.25 -18.96 -43.97
C ASN A 230 30.06 -19.80 -44.47
N ASN A 231 28.85 -19.62 -43.90
CA ASN A 231 27.59 -20.27 -44.33
C ASN A 231 27.59 -21.82 -44.34
N ARG A 232 28.61 -22.48 -43.75
CA ARG A 232 28.75 -23.94 -43.66
C ARG A 232 29.04 -24.44 -42.24
N SER A 233 29.10 -23.55 -41.27
CA SER A 233 29.33 -23.89 -39.86
C SER A 233 28.41 -23.11 -38.91
N ALA A 234 28.04 -23.76 -37.81
CA ALA A 234 27.01 -23.27 -36.89
C ALA A 234 27.41 -23.50 -35.42
N LYS A 235 26.97 -22.60 -34.54
CA LYS A 235 27.30 -22.58 -33.11
C LYS A 235 26.05 -22.23 -32.28
N CYS A 236 25.87 -22.90 -31.15
CA CYS A 236 24.88 -22.49 -30.13
C CYS A 236 25.52 -21.45 -29.19
N GLU A 237 24.79 -20.40 -28.82
CA GLU A 237 25.17 -19.47 -27.75
C GLU A 237 24.47 -19.88 -26.44
N VAL A 238 25.18 -20.64 -25.60
CA VAL A 238 24.84 -20.86 -24.18
C VAL A 238 26.15 -20.98 -23.40
N ASP A 239 26.28 -20.26 -22.29
CA ASP A 239 27.44 -20.38 -21.41
C ASP A 239 27.38 -21.65 -20.54
N GLU A 240 28.52 -22.34 -20.45
CA GLU A 240 28.86 -23.41 -19.49
C GLU A 240 27.89 -24.60 -19.31
N ALA A 241 27.05 -24.93 -20.29
CA ALA A 241 26.22 -26.14 -20.29
C ALA A 241 26.58 -27.11 -21.44
N PRO A 242 26.54 -28.45 -21.24
CA PRO A 242 26.74 -29.41 -22.32
C PRO A 242 25.55 -29.42 -23.29
N ILE A 243 25.81 -29.05 -24.55
CA ILE A 243 24.79 -28.92 -25.60
C ILE A 243 24.82 -30.14 -26.51
N THR A 244 23.64 -30.62 -26.93
CA THR A 244 23.48 -31.52 -28.08
C THR A 244 22.71 -30.81 -29.19
N PHE A 245 23.06 -31.12 -30.44
CA PHE A 245 22.31 -30.73 -31.62
C PHE A 245 21.22 -31.76 -31.95
N ILE A 246 20.08 -31.28 -32.41
CA ILE A 246 18.92 -32.08 -32.85
C ILE A 246 18.65 -31.75 -34.31
N TYR A 247 18.43 -32.76 -35.15
CA TYR A 247 18.08 -32.59 -36.57
C TYR A 247 16.85 -33.45 -36.90
N LYS A 248 15.81 -32.83 -37.49
CA LYS A 248 14.50 -33.48 -37.76
C LYS A 248 13.91 -34.26 -36.56
N ARG A 249 14.16 -33.78 -35.33
CA ARG A 249 13.79 -34.40 -34.03
C ARG A 249 14.61 -35.62 -33.58
N GLU A 250 15.65 -36.03 -34.30
CA GLU A 250 16.62 -37.05 -33.86
C GLU A 250 17.83 -36.40 -33.15
N LYS A 251 18.43 -37.09 -32.17
CA LYS A 251 19.67 -36.66 -31.50
C LYS A 251 20.85 -36.89 -32.45
N LEU A 252 21.71 -35.89 -32.65
CA LEU A 252 22.92 -36.06 -33.45
C LEU A 252 24.06 -36.65 -32.60
N ASP A 253 24.36 -37.93 -32.83
CA ASP A 253 25.60 -38.57 -32.39
C ASP A 253 26.72 -38.37 -33.43
N ASN A 254 27.98 -38.54 -33.02
CA ASN A 254 29.15 -38.18 -33.81
C ASN A 254 29.27 -38.98 -35.13
N ASP A 255 29.72 -38.31 -36.21
CA ASP A 255 29.80 -38.82 -37.59
C ASP A 255 28.46 -39.27 -38.25
N THR A 256 27.32 -38.76 -37.77
CA THR A 256 26.01 -39.02 -38.40
C THR A 256 25.73 -38.11 -39.61
N LYS A 257 25.35 -38.71 -40.76
CA LYS A 257 24.73 -38.05 -41.95
C LYS A 257 25.44 -36.76 -42.43
N GLY A 258 26.77 -36.73 -42.46
CA GLY A 258 27.55 -35.61 -43.04
C GLY A 258 27.61 -34.34 -42.17
N ILE A 259 27.27 -34.45 -40.88
CA ILE A 259 27.45 -33.38 -39.88
C ILE A 259 28.62 -33.75 -38.98
N LYS A 260 29.62 -32.87 -38.86
CA LYS A 260 30.85 -33.14 -38.09
C LYS A 260 31.02 -32.16 -36.94
N ILE A 261 31.09 -32.69 -35.71
CA ILE A 261 31.24 -31.92 -34.47
C ILE A 261 32.73 -31.61 -34.26
N LEU A 262 33.07 -30.34 -34.03
CA LEU A 262 34.44 -29.89 -33.76
C LEU A 262 34.70 -29.74 -32.25
N PRO A 263 35.96 -29.85 -31.78
CA PRO A 263 36.28 -29.83 -30.34
C PRO A 263 35.92 -28.55 -29.58
N ASN A 264 35.55 -27.48 -30.28
CA ASN A 264 35.16 -26.17 -29.74
C ASN A 264 33.63 -25.93 -29.74
N GLY A 265 32.82 -26.98 -29.93
CA GLY A 265 31.35 -26.89 -29.90
C GLY A 265 30.71 -26.31 -31.17
N ILE A 266 31.48 -26.17 -32.25
CA ILE A 266 31.00 -25.77 -33.58
C ILE A 266 30.72 -27.04 -34.41
N ILE A 267 29.63 -27.06 -35.17
CA ILE A 267 29.36 -28.11 -36.18
C ILE A 267 29.64 -27.60 -37.59
N SER A 268 30.22 -28.48 -38.41
CA SER A 268 30.41 -28.30 -39.84
C SER A 268 29.40 -29.15 -40.62
N LEU A 269 28.80 -28.58 -41.66
CA LEU A 269 27.75 -29.21 -42.48
C LEU A 269 28.27 -29.51 -43.89
N ASN A 270 27.99 -30.72 -44.39
CA ASN A 270 28.15 -31.03 -45.81
C ASN A 270 26.97 -30.47 -46.65
N SER A 271 27.09 -30.48 -47.98
CA SER A 271 26.22 -29.75 -48.92
C SER A 271 24.72 -30.01 -48.84
N ASP A 272 24.30 -31.15 -48.30
CA ASP A 272 22.94 -31.70 -48.51
C ASP A 272 22.02 -31.52 -47.28
N VAL A 273 22.44 -30.75 -46.28
CA VAL A 273 21.72 -30.55 -45.01
C VAL A 273 21.02 -29.18 -44.98
N SER A 274 19.70 -29.18 -44.77
CA SER A 274 18.91 -27.94 -44.69
C SER A 274 19.08 -27.24 -43.33
N LEU A 275 19.50 -25.98 -43.36
CA LEU A 275 19.74 -25.16 -42.16
C LEU A 275 18.48 -24.92 -41.30
N GLY A 276 17.28 -24.96 -41.89
CA GLY A 276 16.02 -24.71 -41.18
C GLY A 276 15.55 -25.84 -40.25
N GLU A 277 16.25 -26.98 -40.23
CA GLU A 277 15.79 -28.21 -39.53
C GLU A 277 16.68 -28.61 -38.33
N LEU A 278 17.55 -27.70 -37.88
CA LEU A 278 18.62 -27.94 -36.91
C LEU A 278 18.41 -27.10 -35.63
N GLN A 279 18.51 -27.71 -34.44
CA GLN A 279 18.13 -27.12 -33.15
C GLN A 279 19.16 -27.41 -32.03
N CYS A 280 19.32 -26.48 -31.08
CA CYS A 280 20.14 -26.65 -29.87
C CYS A 280 19.30 -27.19 -28.69
N ALA A 281 19.84 -28.12 -27.89
CA ALA A 281 19.24 -28.56 -26.64
C ALA A 281 20.31 -28.89 -25.57
N ILE A 282 20.07 -28.52 -24.30
CA ILE A 282 20.99 -28.82 -23.19
C ILE A 282 20.77 -30.25 -22.70
N ASP A 283 21.85 -31.05 -22.59
CA ASP A 283 21.78 -32.47 -22.21
C ASP A 283 21.85 -32.70 -20.69
N TYR A 284 20.67 -32.61 -20.07
CA TYR A 284 20.48 -32.88 -18.63
C TYR A 284 20.52 -34.37 -18.24
N ASN A 285 20.79 -35.31 -19.16
CA ASN A 285 20.93 -36.74 -18.80
C ASN A 285 22.37 -37.14 -18.40
N THR A 286 23.37 -36.28 -18.65
CA THR A 286 24.79 -36.62 -18.37
C THR A 286 25.16 -36.58 -16.88
N THR A 287 24.33 -35.99 -16.02
CA THR A 287 24.66 -35.72 -14.61
C THR A 287 24.23 -36.80 -13.60
N PHE A 288 23.37 -37.77 -13.95
CA PHE A 288 22.97 -38.84 -13.00
C PHE A 288 22.74 -40.21 -13.66
N ILE A 289 23.77 -41.08 -13.61
CA ILE A 289 23.75 -42.42 -12.97
C ILE A 289 24.95 -43.27 -13.47
N ARG A 290 25.82 -43.67 -12.53
CA ARG A 290 26.35 -45.04 -12.47
C ARG A 290 26.14 -45.58 -11.05
N LYS A 291 25.25 -46.55 -10.89
CA LYS A 291 24.95 -47.14 -9.59
C LYS A 291 26.05 -48.13 -9.16
N SER A 292 26.48 -47.98 -7.90
CA SER A 292 26.97 -49.04 -7.00
C SER A 292 27.94 -50.11 -7.53
N ARG A 293 29.22 -49.97 -7.17
CA ARG A 293 29.97 -51.07 -6.52
C ARG A 293 30.67 -50.54 -5.27
N LEU A 294 30.36 -51.12 -4.12
CA LEU A 294 31.15 -51.00 -2.89
C LEU A 294 32.28 -52.05 -2.90
N PRO A 295 33.34 -51.90 -2.09
CA PRO A 295 34.05 -50.64 -1.80
C PRO A 295 35.58 -50.79 -1.92
N ARG A 296 36.29 -49.75 -2.37
CA ARG A 296 37.72 -49.55 -2.09
C ARG A 296 38.01 -48.06 -1.90
N GLN A 297 38.92 -47.75 -0.98
CA GLN A 297 39.29 -46.37 -0.64
C GLN A 297 40.00 -45.69 -1.81
N ILE A 298 39.45 -44.57 -2.27
CA ILE A 298 40.21 -43.40 -2.72
C ILE A 298 39.48 -42.20 -2.09
N LEU A 299 40.22 -41.26 -1.49
CA LEU A 299 39.64 -40.04 -0.94
C LEU A 299 39.11 -39.16 -2.10
N ASP A 300 38.09 -38.32 -1.86
CA ASP A 300 37.67 -37.32 -2.85
C ASP A 300 38.88 -36.48 -3.25
N ALA A 301 39.28 -36.58 -4.52
CA ALA A 301 40.68 -36.46 -4.94
C ALA A 301 41.29 -35.13 -4.46
N PRO A 302 42.17 -35.14 -3.43
CA PRO A 302 42.46 -33.92 -2.71
C PRO A 302 43.15 -32.88 -3.58
N SER A 303 42.53 -31.73 -3.77
CA SER A 303 42.96 -30.76 -4.76
C SER A 303 43.76 -29.63 -4.12
N ALA A 304 45.03 -29.57 -4.52
CA ALA A 304 45.91 -28.43 -4.28
C ALA A 304 45.19 -27.11 -4.63
N PRO A 305 45.45 -26.02 -3.91
CA PRO A 305 44.82 -24.74 -4.17
C PRO A 305 45.08 -24.24 -5.61
N LYS A 306 44.17 -23.44 -6.17
CA LYS A 306 44.35 -22.71 -7.43
C LYS A 306 43.77 -21.31 -7.34
N PHE A 307 44.51 -20.29 -7.78
CA PHE A 307 44.01 -18.90 -7.86
C PHE A 307 42.94 -18.76 -8.95
N THR A 308 41.79 -18.21 -8.59
CA THR A 308 40.77 -17.70 -9.54
C THR A 308 40.97 -16.21 -9.78
N LEU A 309 41.38 -15.46 -8.76
CA LEU A 309 41.76 -14.05 -8.85
C LEU A 309 43.14 -13.82 -8.21
N LYS A 310 43.94 -12.95 -8.81
CA LYS A 310 45.28 -12.58 -8.34
C LYS A 310 45.40 -11.05 -8.18
N PRO A 311 46.16 -10.56 -7.20
CA PRO A 311 46.50 -9.15 -7.10
C PRO A 311 47.40 -8.73 -8.29
N LYS A 312 47.48 -7.42 -8.56
CA LYS A 312 48.22 -6.84 -9.69
C LYS A 312 49.07 -5.66 -9.23
N ASP A 313 50.22 -5.48 -9.88
CA ASP A 313 51.16 -4.39 -9.61
C ASP A 313 50.51 -3.02 -9.90
N ARG A 314 50.76 -2.02 -9.05
CA ARG A 314 50.17 -0.67 -9.21
C ARG A 314 50.86 0.39 -8.35
N SER A 315 50.99 1.61 -8.88
CA SER A 315 51.43 2.77 -8.09
C SER A 315 50.25 3.46 -7.38
N TYR A 316 50.50 3.98 -6.19
CA TYR A 316 49.51 4.63 -5.33
C TYR A 316 50.04 5.98 -4.81
N ARG A 317 49.15 6.86 -4.34
CA ARG A 317 49.55 8.13 -3.71
C ARG A 317 49.73 7.93 -2.21
N GLU A 318 50.72 8.61 -1.62
CA GLU A 318 50.94 8.55 -0.17
C GLU A 318 49.71 9.06 0.60
N GLY A 319 49.41 8.45 1.74
CA GLY A 319 48.25 8.76 2.58
C GLY A 319 46.95 8.02 2.19
N THR A 320 46.89 7.41 1.00
CA THR A 320 45.64 6.78 0.49
C THR A 320 45.37 5.39 1.09
N THR A 321 44.16 4.84 0.88
CA THR A 321 43.86 3.44 1.19
C THR A 321 44.09 2.56 -0.04
N VAL A 322 44.79 1.44 0.13
CA VAL A 322 45.10 0.50 -0.96
C VAL A 322 44.41 -0.83 -0.70
N ARG A 323 43.77 -1.41 -1.73
CA ARG A 323 43.14 -2.74 -1.66
C ARG A 323 43.80 -3.71 -2.65
N LEU A 324 44.04 -4.94 -2.19
CA LEU A 324 44.53 -6.06 -2.98
C LEU A 324 43.60 -7.27 -2.79
N ASP A 325 43.20 -7.90 -3.89
CA ASP A 325 42.27 -9.04 -3.90
C ASP A 325 42.95 -10.32 -4.40
N CYS A 326 42.56 -11.45 -3.83
CA CYS A 326 43.15 -12.76 -4.08
C CYS A 326 42.14 -13.88 -3.74
N GLU A 327 41.69 -14.62 -4.75
CA GLU A 327 40.65 -15.64 -4.58
C GLU A 327 41.15 -17.02 -5.03
N VAL A 328 40.70 -18.07 -4.33
CA VAL A 328 41.21 -19.44 -4.52
C VAL A 328 40.15 -20.53 -4.40
N THR A 329 40.38 -21.59 -5.16
CA THR A 329 39.66 -22.86 -5.09
C THR A 329 40.58 -23.98 -4.58
N GLY A 330 40.02 -25.06 -4.04
CA GLY A 330 40.78 -26.23 -3.55
C GLY A 330 39.96 -27.08 -2.57
N LYS A 331 40.36 -28.34 -2.34
CA LYS A 331 39.71 -29.28 -1.41
C LYS A 331 40.76 -29.95 -0.50
N PRO A 332 40.69 -29.78 0.84
CA PRO A 332 39.83 -28.87 1.59
C PRO A 332 40.00 -27.40 1.20
N ARG A 333 39.05 -26.54 1.60
CA ARG A 333 39.09 -25.11 1.24
C ARG A 333 40.42 -24.49 1.69
N PRO A 334 41.18 -23.82 0.81
CA PRO A 334 42.48 -23.27 1.18
C PRO A 334 42.36 -22.14 2.21
N PHE A 335 43.26 -22.12 3.18
CA PHE A 335 43.44 -20.98 4.07
C PHE A 335 44.38 -19.97 3.41
N ILE A 336 43.93 -18.72 3.30
CA ILE A 336 44.74 -17.63 2.75
C ILE A 336 45.58 -16.97 3.85
N THR A 337 46.77 -16.51 3.50
CA THR A 337 47.61 -15.63 4.31
C THR A 337 48.30 -14.61 3.40
N TRP A 338 48.29 -13.34 3.82
CA TRP A 338 49.07 -12.29 3.17
C TRP A 338 50.43 -12.07 3.84
N TYR A 339 51.41 -11.70 3.03
CA TYR A 339 52.76 -11.31 3.42
C TYR A 339 53.11 -9.97 2.78
N PHE A 340 53.93 -9.16 3.45
CA PHE A 340 54.52 -7.94 2.89
C PHE A 340 56.05 -8.05 3.01
N ASN A 341 56.77 -7.88 1.89
CA ASN A 341 58.22 -8.02 1.80
C ASN A 341 58.73 -9.30 2.53
N GLY A 342 58.06 -10.43 2.28
CA GLY A 342 58.37 -11.74 2.88
C GLY A 342 57.90 -11.95 4.33
N LYS A 343 57.31 -10.96 5.00
CA LYS A 343 56.87 -11.04 6.40
C LYS A 343 55.35 -11.23 6.51
N LYS A 344 54.91 -12.29 7.21
CA LYS A 344 53.47 -12.61 7.40
C LYS A 344 52.73 -11.46 8.07
N LEU A 345 51.68 -10.97 7.42
CA LEU A 345 50.80 -9.94 7.96
C LEU A 345 49.85 -10.53 9.02
N LYS A 346 49.36 -9.66 9.91
CA LYS A 346 48.31 -9.96 10.90
C LYS A 346 47.25 -8.87 10.83
N ARG A 347 45.97 -9.26 10.93
CA ARG A 347 44.85 -8.33 10.86
C ARG A 347 44.94 -7.27 11.97
N SER A 348 44.83 -6.00 11.59
CA SER A 348 45.05 -4.83 12.45
C SER A 348 44.38 -3.58 11.85
N ARG A 349 44.42 -2.43 12.53
CA ARG A 349 43.97 -1.14 11.97
C ARG A 349 44.77 -0.69 10.74
N LYS A 350 45.98 -1.25 10.54
CA LYS A 350 46.86 -0.97 9.40
C LYS A 350 46.61 -1.91 8.22
N TYR A 351 46.32 -3.17 8.52
CA TYR A 351 46.09 -4.24 7.56
C TYR A 351 44.74 -4.90 7.86
N GLU A 352 43.68 -4.42 7.23
CA GLU A 352 42.35 -4.99 7.38
C GLU A 352 42.15 -6.15 6.40
N MET A 353 41.42 -7.19 6.84
CA MET A 353 41.13 -8.38 6.05
C MET A 353 39.71 -8.86 6.35
N ASN A 354 39.00 -9.31 5.30
CA ASN A 354 37.70 -9.96 5.43
C ASN A 354 37.82 -11.33 6.13
N LEU A 355 36.68 -11.94 6.49
CA LEU A 355 36.65 -13.20 7.25
C LEU A 355 37.37 -14.36 6.55
N GLU A 356 37.42 -14.36 5.22
CA GLU A 356 38.02 -15.40 4.39
C GLU A 356 39.46 -15.06 3.94
N GLN A 357 39.96 -13.87 4.30
CA GLN A 357 41.24 -13.29 3.93
C GLN A 357 41.49 -13.16 2.41
N THR A 358 40.44 -13.22 1.58
CA THR A 358 40.51 -13.01 0.11
C THR A 358 40.78 -11.55 -0.28
N SER A 359 40.57 -10.58 0.62
CA SER A 359 40.87 -9.16 0.38
C SER A 359 41.70 -8.56 1.50
N LEU A 360 42.74 -7.78 1.15
CA LEU A 360 43.59 -7.01 2.05
C LEU A 360 43.46 -5.51 1.77
N ASN A 361 43.09 -4.72 2.79
CA ASN A 361 43.14 -3.26 2.75
C ASN A 361 44.31 -2.73 3.61
N ILE A 362 45.02 -1.71 3.11
CA ILE A 362 46.20 -1.10 3.73
C ILE A 362 45.90 0.37 4.05
N HIS A 363 46.02 0.78 5.32
CA HIS A 363 45.56 2.09 5.79
C HIS A 363 46.55 2.83 6.71
N PRO A 364 46.88 4.10 6.42
CA PRO A 364 47.10 4.64 5.08
C PRO A 364 48.34 3.97 4.43
N PHE A 365 48.47 4.02 3.11
CA PHE A 365 49.64 3.57 2.37
C PHE A 365 50.70 4.68 2.32
N LEU A 366 51.91 4.38 2.79
CA LEU A 366 53.01 5.32 2.95
C LEU A 366 54.30 4.75 2.33
N GLU A 367 55.38 5.52 2.24
CA GLU A 367 56.67 5.07 1.67
C GLU A 367 57.16 3.73 2.27
N ARG A 368 57.00 3.54 3.58
CA ARG A 368 57.36 2.29 4.28
C ARG A 368 56.48 1.07 3.96
N ASP A 369 55.43 1.26 3.17
CA ASP A 369 54.52 0.22 2.68
C ASP A 369 54.74 -0.08 1.18
N VAL A 370 55.68 0.61 0.54
CA VAL A 370 56.17 0.29 -0.82
C VAL A 370 56.83 -1.09 -0.83
N GLY A 371 56.57 -1.86 -1.88
CA GLY A 371 57.13 -3.19 -2.08
C GLY A 371 56.10 -4.28 -2.35
N LYS A 372 56.47 -5.52 -2.04
CA LYS A 372 55.85 -6.73 -2.56
C LYS A 372 54.87 -7.35 -1.58
N TYR A 373 53.60 -7.40 -1.96
CA TYR A 373 52.53 -8.07 -1.24
C TYR A 373 52.25 -9.44 -1.85
N THR A 374 52.46 -10.49 -1.07
CA THR A 374 52.30 -11.89 -1.52
C THR A 374 51.09 -12.51 -0.83
N CYS A 375 50.11 -12.92 -1.64
CA CYS A 375 49.01 -13.77 -1.20
C CYS A 375 49.42 -15.24 -1.33
N ILE A 376 49.21 -16.01 -0.26
CA ILE A 376 49.57 -17.42 -0.16
C ILE A 376 48.34 -18.20 0.26
N ALA A 377 47.99 -19.25 -0.47
CA ALA A 377 46.86 -20.10 -0.16
C ALA A 377 47.30 -21.55 0.01
N GLU A 378 46.86 -22.17 1.10
CA GLU A 378 47.37 -23.46 1.55
C GLU A 378 46.25 -24.37 2.03
N ASN A 379 46.28 -25.63 1.60
CA ASN A 379 45.55 -26.72 2.22
C ASN A 379 46.49 -27.92 2.40
N ALA A 380 46.01 -29.01 3.00
CA ALA A 380 46.83 -30.21 3.26
C ALA A 380 47.38 -30.94 2.00
N TYR A 381 47.12 -30.41 0.80
CA TYR A 381 47.43 -31.04 -0.49
C TYR A 381 48.09 -30.09 -1.49
N GLY A 382 48.37 -28.86 -1.08
CA GLY A 382 49.15 -27.92 -1.87
C GLY A 382 49.22 -26.53 -1.24
N ARG A 383 50.24 -25.79 -1.66
CA ARG A 383 50.47 -24.40 -1.29
C ARG A 383 50.82 -23.63 -2.56
N ILE A 384 50.11 -22.55 -2.82
CA ILE A 384 50.36 -21.66 -3.95
C ILE A 384 50.61 -20.24 -3.43
N GLU A 385 51.38 -19.46 -4.18
CA GLU A 385 51.60 -18.05 -3.89
C GLU A 385 51.57 -17.21 -5.16
N THR A 386 51.14 -15.95 -5.00
CA THR A 386 51.08 -14.93 -6.05
C THR A 386 51.42 -13.59 -5.41
N SER A 387 52.11 -12.71 -6.14
CA SER A 387 52.54 -11.42 -5.60
C SER A 387 52.07 -10.26 -6.47
N ALA A 388 52.01 -9.08 -5.86
CA ALA A 388 51.93 -7.79 -6.54
C ALA A 388 52.86 -6.78 -5.86
N GLU A 389 53.39 -5.82 -6.61
CA GLU A 389 54.21 -4.71 -6.12
C GLU A 389 53.47 -3.37 -6.11
N ALA A 390 53.72 -2.59 -5.07
CA ALA A 390 53.08 -1.31 -4.82
C ALA A 390 54.14 -0.18 -4.72
N HIS A 391 53.95 0.90 -5.48
CA HIS A 391 54.92 2.01 -5.60
C HIS A 391 54.30 3.39 -5.30
N LEU A 392 55.12 4.45 -5.22
CA LEU A 392 54.70 5.85 -5.07
C LEU A 392 54.81 6.67 -6.38
N VAL A 393 54.32 7.91 -6.38
CA VAL A 393 54.26 8.85 -7.53
C VAL A 393 54.59 10.29 -7.08
N SER A 394 55.22 11.10 -7.94
CA SER A 394 55.66 12.50 -7.69
C SER A 394 54.95 13.55 -8.59
N SER A 395 55.14 14.85 -8.30
CA SER A 395 54.31 15.97 -8.82
C SER A 395 55.07 17.31 -9.03
N SER A 396 54.53 18.23 -9.83
CA SER A 396 55.10 19.55 -10.22
C SER A 396 54.04 20.68 -10.29
N PRO A 397 54.42 21.98 -10.13
CA PRO A 397 53.49 23.12 -10.12
C PRO A 397 53.07 23.63 -11.52
N PRO A 398 52.06 24.53 -11.62
CA PRO A 398 51.55 25.05 -12.89
C PRO A 398 52.45 26.12 -13.51
N VAL A 399 52.45 26.17 -14.85
CA VAL A 399 53.03 27.24 -15.67
C VAL A 399 52.02 27.61 -16.75
N ILE A 400 51.63 28.89 -16.85
CA ILE A 400 50.75 29.40 -17.93
C ILE A 400 51.55 29.44 -19.25
N THR A 401 50.97 28.85 -20.30
CA THR A 401 51.58 28.68 -21.64
C THR A 401 50.83 29.43 -22.75
N GLU A 402 49.57 29.79 -22.53
CA GLU A 402 48.79 30.74 -23.35
C GLU A 402 48.09 31.73 -22.39
N SER A 403 48.13 33.03 -22.68
CA SER A 403 47.60 34.10 -21.82
C SER A 403 46.55 34.94 -22.57
N PRO A 404 45.59 35.57 -21.87
CA PRO A 404 44.56 36.39 -22.51
C PRO A 404 45.14 37.72 -23.06
N GLU A 405 44.47 38.31 -24.06
CA GLU A 405 44.89 39.55 -24.73
C GLU A 405 43.82 40.67 -24.62
N ASP A 406 44.25 41.93 -24.54
CA ASP A 406 43.41 43.14 -24.47
C ASP A 406 42.49 43.31 -25.70
N GLN A 407 41.22 43.70 -25.47
CA GLN A 407 40.20 43.83 -26.53
C GLN A 407 39.35 45.10 -26.37
N LYS A 408 38.95 45.73 -27.48
CA LYS A 408 37.94 46.81 -27.53
C LYS A 408 36.82 46.48 -28.52
N VAL A 409 35.56 46.57 -28.07
CA VAL A 409 34.37 46.17 -28.85
C VAL A 409 33.18 47.14 -28.67
N LEU A 410 32.04 46.83 -29.31
CA LEU A 410 30.79 47.57 -29.17
C LEU A 410 29.86 46.89 -28.14
N ALA A 411 29.00 47.68 -27.48
CA ALA A 411 27.96 47.13 -26.63
C ALA A 411 26.99 46.24 -27.45
N GLY A 412 26.76 45.02 -26.98
CA GLY A 412 26.01 43.98 -27.68
C GLY A 412 26.86 42.96 -28.45
N SER A 413 28.17 43.19 -28.62
CA SER A 413 29.10 42.19 -29.16
C SER A 413 29.26 40.97 -28.24
N THR A 414 29.84 39.88 -28.76
CA THR A 414 30.31 38.74 -27.96
C THR A 414 31.85 38.73 -28.01
N VAL A 415 32.49 38.42 -26.88
CA VAL A 415 33.94 38.50 -26.66
C VAL A 415 34.44 37.18 -26.10
N THR A 416 35.64 36.73 -26.48
CA THR A 416 36.27 35.53 -25.90
C THR A 416 37.72 35.83 -25.49
N PHE A 417 38.11 35.40 -24.29
CA PHE A 417 39.47 35.36 -23.78
C PHE A 417 39.95 33.91 -23.66
N ARG A 418 41.26 33.68 -23.77
CA ARG A 418 41.87 32.33 -23.74
C ARG A 418 43.04 32.27 -22.77
N CYS A 419 43.25 31.10 -22.15
CA CYS A 419 44.34 30.86 -21.22
C CYS A 419 44.62 29.34 -21.13
N ARG A 420 45.89 28.92 -21.10
CA ARG A 420 46.30 27.51 -20.97
C ARG A 420 47.47 27.36 -20.02
N ALA A 421 47.62 26.21 -19.39
CA ALA A 421 48.72 25.93 -18.47
C ALA A 421 49.09 24.44 -18.39
N ASP A 422 50.35 24.16 -18.06
CA ASP A 422 50.91 22.82 -17.86
C ASP A 422 51.40 22.63 -16.42
N GLY A 423 51.31 21.41 -15.89
CA GLY A 423 51.71 21.01 -14.52
C GLY A 423 51.23 19.58 -14.22
N GLU A 424 51.67 18.96 -13.11
CA GLU A 424 51.19 17.62 -12.71
C GLU A 424 50.96 17.50 -11.18
N PRO A 425 49.72 17.35 -10.68
CA PRO A 425 48.47 17.14 -11.42
C PRO A 425 48.14 18.26 -12.39
N HIS A 426 47.55 17.91 -13.54
CA HIS A 426 47.14 18.88 -14.57
C HIS A 426 46.35 20.04 -13.95
N PRO A 427 46.71 21.31 -14.24
CA PRO A 427 46.12 22.46 -13.55
C PRO A 427 44.70 22.77 -14.06
N PHE A 428 43.84 23.20 -13.13
CA PHE A 428 42.54 23.80 -13.43
C PHE A 428 42.70 25.31 -13.66
N ILE A 429 41.76 25.95 -14.37
CA ILE A 429 41.84 27.37 -14.76
C ILE A 429 40.61 28.14 -14.26
N THR A 430 40.84 29.10 -13.36
CA THR A 430 39.79 29.93 -12.76
C THR A 430 39.86 31.35 -13.31
N TRP A 431 38.73 31.92 -13.73
CA TRP A 431 38.64 33.25 -14.33
C TRP A 431 38.06 34.30 -13.36
N PHE A 432 38.64 35.50 -13.40
CA PHE A 432 38.33 36.64 -12.53
C PHE A 432 38.04 37.89 -13.35
N LEU A 433 37.21 38.79 -12.82
CA LEU A 433 36.93 40.13 -13.34
C LEU A 433 37.17 41.15 -12.23
N ASN A 434 38.08 42.10 -12.46
CA ASN A 434 38.48 43.13 -11.51
C ASN A 434 38.85 42.56 -10.13
N GLY A 435 39.48 41.38 -10.09
CA GLY A 435 39.87 40.65 -8.88
C GLY A 435 38.78 39.79 -8.22
N GLY A 436 37.54 39.79 -8.73
CA GLY A 436 36.45 38.91 -8.25
C GLY A 436 36.23 37.71 -9.17
N GLU A 437 36.02 36.51 -8.60
CA GLU A 437 35.82 35.28 -9.37
C GLU A 437 34.52 35.29 -10.20
N ILE A 438 34.59 34.84 -11.45
CA ILE A 438 33.47 34.93 -12.40
C ILE A 438 32.51 33.75 -12.21
N SER A 439 31.43 33.99 -11.47
CA SER A 439 30.37 32.99 -11.28
C SER A 439 29.59 32.71 -12.57
N VAL A 440 29.96 31.62 -13.25
CA VAL A 440 29.41 31.16 -14.55
C VAL A 440 27.90 30.84 -14.50
N LEU A 441 27.34 30.64 -13.30
CA LEU A 441 25.94 30.28 -13.01
C LEU A 441 24.88 31.29 -13.51
N LYS A 442 25.28 32.41 -14.12
CA LYS A 442 24.39 33.46 -14.64
C LYS A 442 24.29 33.51 -16.17
N GLY A 443 25.01 32.66 -16.91
CA GLY A 443 24.86 32.44 -18.36
C GLY A 443 25.19 33.61 -19.30
N HIS A 444 25.54 34.78 -18.75
CA HIS A 444 26.10 35.95 -19.45
C HIS A 444 27.58 35.75 -19.76
N PHE A 445 28.32 35.27 -18.74
CA PHE A 445 29.62 34.63 -18.87
C PHE A 445 29.44 33.14 -19.11
N ARG A 446 30.24 32.56 -20.01
CA ARG A 446 30.41 31.12 -20.23
C ARG A 446 31.90 30.80 -20.22
N VAL A 447 32.28 29.78 -19.47
CA VAL A 447 33.61 29.15 -19.56
C VAL A 447 33.44 27.84 -20.36
N SER A 448 34.45 27.46 -21.14
CA SER A 448 34.47 26.20 -21.89
C SER A 448 34.60 24.96 -20.98
N ASP A 449 34.26 23.79 -21.49
CA ASP A 449 34.33 22.52 -20.72
C ASP A 449 35.77 22.10 -20.35
N ASP A 450 36.79 22.70 -20.99
CA ASP A 450 38.22 22.56 -20.67
C ASP A 450 38.76 23.72 -19.81
N GLU A 451 37.91 24.65 -19.37
CA GLU A 451 38.21 25.87 -18.60
C GLU A 451 39.10 26.92 -19.31
N MET A 452 39.64 26.60 -20.49
CA MET A 452 40.65 27.39 -21.19
C MET A 452 40.11 28.62 -21.94
N GLU A 453 38.78 28.73 -22.15
CA GLU A 453 38.16 29.86 -22.87
C GLU A 453 36.98 30.50 -22.11
N LEU A 454 37.07 31.80 -21.84
CA LEU A 454 35.99 32.60 -21.25
C LEU A 454 35.29 33.43 -22.33
N THR A 455 34.02 33.15 -22.60
CA THR A 455 33.16 33.87 -23.56
C THR A 455 32.09 34.70 -22.85
N ILE A 456 31.98 35.98 -23.20
CA ILE A 456 31.03 36.97 -22.66
C ILE A 456 30.04 37.33 -23.76
N SER A 457 28.75 37.06 -23.53
CA SER A 457 27.72 37.17 -24.58
C SER A 457 26.90 38.46 -24.46
N ARG A 458 26.84 39.28 -25.52
CA ARG A 458 26.14 40.59 -25.55
C ARG A 458 26.66 41.56 -24.48
N VAL A 459 27.96 41.85 -24.54
CA VAL A 459 28.68 42.68 -23.57
C VAL A 459 28.05 44.06 -23.37
N THR A 460 28.04 44.53 -22.13
CA THR A 460 27.49 45.82 -21.70
C THR A 460 28.57 46.66 -21.03
N LYS A 461 28.34 47.95 -20.81
CA LYS A 461 29.33 48.82 -20.13
C LYS A 461 29.64 48.42 -18.68
N ARG A 462 28.94 47.43 -18.11
CA ARG A 462 29.24 46.81 -16.80
C ARG A 462 30.26 45.68 -16.88
N ASP A 463 30.54 45.20 -18.09
CA ASP A 463 31.49 44.11 -18.38
C ASP A 463 32.88 44.66 -18.79
N GLU A 464 33.07 45.98 -18.72
CA GLU A 464 34.34 46.68 -18.90
C GLU A 464 35.22 46.53 -17.65
N GLY A 465 36.47 46.10 -17.83
CA GLY A 465 37.36 45.77 -16.71
C GLY A 465 38.59 44.97 -17.11
N VAL A 466 39.37 44.57 -16.10
CA VAL A 466 40.48 43.63 -16.24
C VAL A 466 39.99 42.21 -15.97
N TYR A 467 40.25 41.30 -16.89
CA TYR A 467 39.97 39.86 -16.80
C TYR A 467 41.27 39.11 -16.54
N SER A 468 41.27 38.21 -15.57
CA SER A 468 42.47 37.48 -15.14
C SER A 468 42.19 35.98 -15.13
N CYS A 469 43.10 35.16 -15.66
CA CYS A 469 43.07 33.71 -15.47
C CYS A 469 44.09 33.30 -14.41
N MET A 470 43.71 32.34 -13.55
CA MET A 470 44.59 31.69 -12.59
C MET A 470 44.65 30.20 -12.90
N ALA A 471 45.83 29.69 -13.22
CA ALA A 471 46.10 28.26 -13.32
C ALA A 471 46.55 27.71 -11.97
N GLY A 472 45.89 26.67 -11.46
CA GLY A 472 46.16 26.12 -10.12
C GLY A 472 46.28 24.60 -10.12
N ASN A 473 47.19 24.05 -9.29
CA ASN A 473 47.20 22.64 -8.93
C ASN A 473 47.66 22.44 -7.47
N THR A 474 47.81 21.19 -7.03
CA THR A 474 48.18 20.86 -5.63
C THR A 474 49.61 21.23 -5.23
N VAL A 475 50.41 21.82 -6.12
CA VAL A 475 51.82 22.17 -5.93
C VAL A 475 52.09 23.67 -6.13
N GLY A 476 51.17 24.43 -6.75
CA GLY A 476 51.31 25.89 -6.92
C GLY A 476 50.16 26.53 -7.70
N SER A 477 50.30 27.83 -7.97
CA SER A 477 49.39 28.60 -8.85
C SER A 477 50.10 29.76 -9.56
N MET A 478 49.58 30.18 -10.71
CA MET A 478 50.12 31.25 -11.56
C MET A 478 48.95 32.06 -12.16
N ILE A 479 49.14 33.36 -12.45
CA ILE A 479 48.09 34.29 -12.92
C ILE A 479 48.56 35.08 -14.15
N ALA A 480 47.67 35.35 -15.10
CA ALA A 480 47.84 36.28 -16.22
C ALA A 480 46.58 37.14 -16.45
N GLU A 481 46.71 38.34 -17.03
CA GLU A 481 45.63 39.35 -17.10
C GLU A 481 45.52 40.05 -18.46
N ALA A 482 44.31 40.50 -18.80
CA ALA A 482 43.95 41.28 -20.01
C ALA A 482 42.80 42.27 -19.72
N ARG A 483 42.54 43.24 -20.59
CA ARG A 483 41.52 44.29 -20.41
C ARG A 483 40.47 44.34 -21.53
N LEU A 484 39.20 44.51 -21.15
CA LEU A 484 38.09 44.77 -22.06
C LEU A 484 37.64 46.24 -22.01
N LEU A 485 37.38 46.85 -23.17
CA LEU A 485 36.82 48.19 -23.33
C LEU A 485 35.61 48.21 -24.29
N ILE A 486 34.56 48.98 -23.99
CA ILE A 486 33.25 48.89 -24.66
C ILE A 486 32.71 50.29 -25.05
N ASP A 487 32.30 50.42 -26.32
CA ASP A 487 31.76 51.64 -26.95
C ASP A 487 30.22 51.60 -27.17
N GLN A 488 29.55 52.76 -27.29
CA GLN A 488 28.07 52.84 -27.27
C GLN A 488 27.46 53.89 -28.23
N ASN A 489 26.59 53.46 -29.17
CA ASN A 489 25.70 54.37 -29.92
C ASN A 489 24.49 53.68 -30.61
N ARG A 490 23.27 53.96 -30.09
CA ARG A 490 21.94 54.07 -30.78
C ARG A 490 21.37 52.91 -31.66
N ILE A 491 20.06 52.75 -31.92
CA ILE A 491 18.74 53.04 -31.28
C ILE A 491 17.66 52.36 -32.19
N GLN A 492 16.42 51.97 -31.87
CA GLN A 492 15.53 52.06 -30.67
C GLN A 492 14.99 50.61 -30.38
N ASP A 493 13.73 50.19 -30.17
CA ASP A 493 12.40 50.77 -29.94
C ASP A 493 11.49 49.84 -29.07
N LYS A 494 10.20 50.16 -28.83
CA LYS A 494 9.36 49.50 -27.80
C LYS A 494 7.84 49.46 -28.09
N PRO A 495 7.11 48.44 -27.60
CA PRO A 495 6.10 48.76 -26.57
C PRO A 495 5.87 47.69 -25.46
N MET A 496 5.50 48.21 -24.26
CA MET A 496 4.78 47.63 -23.10
C MET A 496 5.23 46.30 -22.42
N ASN A 497 4.96 46.20 -21.11
CA ASN A 497 5.58 45.24 -20.18
C ASN A 497 4.82 43.90 -20.04
N ASP A 498 5.57 42.80 -19.92
CA ASP A 498 5.08 41.43 -19.63
C ASP A 498 5.65 40.84 -18.31
N HIS A 499 6.36 41.66 -17.53
CA HIS A 499 7.29 41.19 -16.48
C HIS A 499 6.64 40.35 -15.37
N PHE A 500 5.47 40.76 -14.87
CA PHE A 500 4.75 40.03 -13.81
C PHE A 500 4.33 38.61 -14.24
N ILE A 501 3.94 38.46 -15.51
CA ILE A 501 3.61 37.16 -16.11
C ILE A 501 4.88 36.33 -16.28
N HIS A 502 5.96 36.94 -16.78
CA HIS A 502 7.23 36.26 -16.99
C HIS A 502 7.92 35.81 -15.68
N ASP A 503 7.82 36.58 -14.60
CA ASP A 503 8.37 36.22 -13.29
C ASP A 503 7.58 35.06 -12.65
N ILE A 504 6.25 35.06 -12.77
CA ILE A 504 5.39 33.93 -12.38
C ILE A 504 5.77 32.67 -13.21
N PHE A 505 5.98 32.81 -14.52
CA PHE A 505 6.42 31.70 -15.36
C PHE A 505 7.83 31.20 -15.03
N GLN A 506 8.74 32.08 -14.58
CA GLN A 506 10.09 31.69 -14.19
C GLN A 506 10.10 30.95 -12.84
N GLN A 507 9.37 31.44 -11.83
CA GLN A 507 9.19 30.72 -10.56
C GLN A 507 8.48 29.38 -10.79
N ALA A 508 7.44 29.35 -11.64
CA ALA A 508 6.75 28.13 -12.04
C ALA A 508 7.55 27.27 -13.06
N SER A 509 8.74 27.69 -13.49
CA SER A 509 9.73 26.80 -14.13
C SER A 509 10.70 26.29 -13.08
N GLN A 510 11.30 27.14 -12.25
CA GLN A 510 12.27 26.71 -11.21
C GLN A 510 11.67 25.70 -10.22
N ASN A 511 10.43 25.90 -9.78
CA ASN A 511 9.69 24.95 -8.92
C ASN A 511 9.38 23.61 -9.64
N VAL A 512 9.39 23.61 -10.98
CA VAL A 512 9.14 22.45 -11.86
C VAL A 512 10.44 21.74 -12.20
N ASP A 513 11.50 22.48 -12.53
CA ASP A 513 12.80 21.97 -12.90
C ASP A 513 13.50 21.37 -11.66
N SER A 514 13.33 21.97 -10.47
CA SER A 514 13.67 21.35 -9.18
C SER A 514 12.88 20.08 -8.88
N ALA A 515 11.62 20.01 -9.34
CA ALA A 515 10.80 18.82 -9.20
C ALA A 515 11.27 17.69 -10.10
N ILE A 516 11.58 17.97 -11.38
CA ILE A 516 12.13 16.97 -12.31
C ILE A 516 13.40 16.35 -11.73
N GLU A 517 14.32 17.15 -11.18
CA GLU A 517 15.57 16.61 -10.65
C GLU A 517 15.41 15.93 -9.28
N GLN A 518 14.58 16.43 -8.35
CA GLN A 518 14.26 15.65 -7.13
C GLN A 518 13.51 14.35 -7.44
N THR A 519 12.69 14.33 -8.50
CA THR A 519 12.03 13.14 -9.05
C THR A 519 13.06 12.17 -9.62
N ARG A 520 13.96 12.63 -10.49
CA ARG A 520 15.06 11.85 -11.05
C ARG A 520 15.99 11.32 -9.98
N GLU A 521 16.34 12.09 -8.96
CA GLU A 521 17.26 11.65 -7.92
C GLU A 521 16.63 10.61 -6.98
N LYS A 522 15.31 10.64 -6.81
CA LYS A 522 14.54 9.60 -6.08
C LYS A 522 14.32 8.35 -6.93
N LEU A 523 13.99 8.49 -8.21
CA LEU A 523 13.74 7.38 -9.14
C LEU A 523 15.02 6.69 -9.63
N SER A 524 16.13 7.41 -9.84
CA SER A 524 17.40 6.81 -10.29
C SER A 524 18.11 5.99 -9.20
N LYS A 525 17.76 6.22 -7.93
CA LYS A 525 18.16 5.36 -6.81
C LYS A 525 17.33 4.06 -6.73
N ILE A 526 16.19 4.00 -7.40
CA ILE A 526 15.33 2.81 -7.50
C ILE A 526 15.74 2.01 -8.75
N THR A 527 16.53 0.96 -8.55
CA THR A 527 17.05 0.12 -9.66
C THR A 527 16.22 -1.13 -9.95
N ASP A 528 15.24 -1.46 -9.11
CA ASP A 528 14.21 -2.47 -9.37
C ASP A 528 12.81 -1.85 -9.19
N PRO A 529 11.88 -2.00 -10.15
CA PRO A 529 10.47 -1.65 -9.93
C PRO A 529 9.79 -2.38 -8.76
N ARG A 530 10.42 -3.41 -8.15
CA ARG A 530 9.97 -3.95 -6.85
C ARG A 530 10.34 -3.08 -5.66
N GLU A 531 11.34 -2.22 -5.73
CA GLU A 531 11.58 -1.20 -4.70
C GLU A 531 10.57 -0.05 -4.83
N LEU A 532 10.20 0.31 -6.06
CA LEU A 532 9.04 1.16 -6.31
C LEU A 532 7.77 0.55 -5.70
N LEU A 533 7.50 -0.75 -5.93
CA LEU A 533 6.36 -1.46 -5.34
C LEU A 533 6.51 -1.73 -3.83
N ARG A 534 7.71 -1.68 -3.22
CA ARG A 534 7.88 -1.77 -1.76
C ARG A 534 7.41 -0.51 -1.03
N TRP A 535 7.40 0.64 -1.69
CA TRP A 535 6.68 1.83 -1.21
C TRP A 535 5.15 1.67 -1.32
N PHE A 536 4.68 0.68 -2.10
CA PHE A 536 3.26 0.41 -2.38
C PHE A 536 2.75 -0.92 -1.78
N GLN A 537 3.50 -1.55 -0.87
CA GLN A 537 3.15 -2.83 -0.23
C GLN A 537 3.00 -2.67 1.29
N PHE A 538 1.79 -2.34 1.76
CA PHE A 538 0.91 -3.27 2.51
C PHE A 538 -0.36 -2.56 3.04
N SER A 539 -1.47 -3.30 3.04
CA SER A 539 -2.74 -3.16 3.79
C SER A 539 -3.22 -1.75 4.22
N PHE A 540 -4.02 -1.08 3.38
CA PHE A 540 -4.78 0.18 3.54
C PHE A 540 -4.06 1.54 3.47
N PRO A 541 -2.72 1.62 3.41
CA PRO A 541 -2.08 2.70 2.67
C PRO A 541 -2.28 2.64 1.14
N GLN A 542 -2.59 1.49 0.53
CA GLN A 542 -2.56 1.40 -0.95
C GLN A 542 -3.52 2.36 -1.66
N ALA A 543 -4.75 2.60 -1.17
CA ALA A 543 -5.67 3.54 -1.84
C ALA A 543 -5.13 4.99 -1.81
N ILE A 544 -4.49 5.38 -0.70
CA ILE A 544 -3.78 6.66 -0.58
C ILE A 544 -2.59 6.64 -1.53
N GLU A 545 -1.67 5.68 -1.40
CA GLU A 545 -0.43 5.57 -2.18
C GLU A 545 -0.67 5.43 -3.70
N LEU A 546 -1.76 4.81 -4.13
CA LEU A 546 -2.17 4.77 -5.53
C LEU A 546 -2.58 6.17 -6.00
N SER A 547 -3.34 6.91 -5.18
CA SER A 547 -3.59 8.33 -5.40
C SER A 547 -2.33 9.20 -5.31
N ARG A 548 -1.29 8.76 -4.57
CA ARG A 548 0.01 9.44 -4.50
C ARG A 548 0.81 9.25 -5.78
N ALA A 549 0.92 8.00 -6.25
CA ALA A 549 1.54 7.63 -7.52
C ALA A 549 0.82 8.30 -8.72
N ARG A 550 -0.51 8.39 -8.66
CA ARG A 550 -1.40 9.09 -9.61
C ARG A 550 -1.03 10.56 -9.76
N GLU A 551 -0.99 11.33 -8.67
CA GLU A 551 -0.59 12.76 -8.73
C GLU A 551 0.89 12.93 -9.12
N ILE A 552 1.79 12.05 -8.68
CA ILE A 552 3.22 12.05 -9.06
C ILE A 552 3.42 11.81 -10.56
N TYR A 553 2.66 10.88 -11.14
CA TYR A 553 2.74 10.52 -12.55
C TYR A 553 2.20 11.64 -13.45
N GLU A 554 1.00 12.17 -13.17
CA GLU A 554 0.44 13.27 -13.97
C GLU A 554 1.34 14.50 -13.97
N GLU A 555 1.89 14.89 -12.80
CA GLU A 555 2.86 15.98 -12.74
C GLU A 555 4.07 15.66 -13.62
N SER A 556 4.72 14.49 -13.43
CA SER A 556 5.88 14.07 -14.22
C SER A 556 5.64 14.17 -15.73
N ILE A 557 4.44 13.80 -16.20
CA ILE A 557 4.06 13.95 -17.61
C ILE A 557 3.88 15.42 -18.01
N ARG A 558 3.16 16.21 -17.21
CA ARG A 558 2.94 17.65 -17.45
C ARG A 558 4.26 18.43 -17.54
N LEU A 559 5.27 18.02 -16.77
CA LEU A 559 6.60 18.63 -16.81
C LEU A 559 7.35 18.27 -18.11
N ILE A 560 7.21 17.02 -18.59
CA ILE A 560 7.71 16.59 -19.91
C ILE A 560 7.01 17.36 -21.04
N GLN A 561 5.69 17.50 -21.01
CA GLN A 561 4.93 18.31 -21.98
C GLN A 561 5.43 19.74 -22.05
N LYS A 562 5.51 20.43 -20.91
CA LYS A 562 5.98 21.81 -20.79
C LYS A 562 7.41 21.99 -21.32
N HIS A 563 8.22 20.92 -21.35
CA HIS A 563 9.54 20.90 -21.96
C HIS A 563 9.47 20.71 -23.50
N VAL A 564 8.61 19.81 -23.99
CA VAL A 564 8.39 19.58 -25.44
C VAL A 564 7.73 20.77 -26.12
N GLU A 565 6.72 21.39 -25.49
CA GLU A 565 6.02 22.57 -26.00
C GLU A 565 6.97 23.78 -26.11
N LYS A 566 7.89 23.96 -25.15
CA LYS A 566 8.99 24.94 -25.24
C LYS A 566 10.00 24.64 -26.37
N GLY A 567 9.99 23.43 -26.93
CA GLY A 567 10.83 23.01 -28.05
C GLY A 567 10.16 23.09 -29.44
N LEU A 568 8.86 23.40 -29.52
CA LEU A 568 8.09 23.44 -30.76
C LEU A 568 7.79 24.89 -31.19
N THR A 569 8.63 25.44 -32.06
CA THR A 569 8.52 26.82 -32.55
C THR A 569 7.52 26.97 -33.70
N LEU A 570 6.25 26.61 -33.47
CA LEU A 570 5.15 26.81 -34.42
C LEU A 570 3.92 27.45 -33.75
N PRO A 571 3.18 28.32 -34.45
CA PRO A 571 1.90 28.82 -33.97
C PRO A 571 0.87 27.69 -33.72
N LEU A 572 0.02 27.88 -32.71
CA LEU A 572 -1.09 26.95 -32.40
C LEU A 572 -2.09 26.76 -33.56
N SER A 573 -2.12 27.67 -34.53
CA SER A 573 -2.90 27.61 -35.77
C SER A 573 -2.25 26.79 -36.89
N GLU A 574 -0.97 26.41 -36.75
CA GLU A 574 -0.20 25.66 -37.77
C GLU A 574 0.14 24.23 -37.33
N LEU A 575 -0.22 23.84 -36.10
CA LEU A 575 -0.15 22.45 -35.64
C LEU A 575 -1.08 21.57 -36.47
N PRO A 576 -0.58 20.50 -37.13
CA PRO A 576 -1.44 19.50 -37.74
C PRO A 576 -2.32 18.85 -36.67
N SER A 577 -3.61 18.64 -36.98
CA SER A 577 -4.63 18.11 -36.04
C SER A 577 -4.41 16.67 -35.54
N ASN A 578 -3.22 16.09 -35.79
CA ASN A 578 -2.86 14.70 -35.55
C ASN A 578 -1.65 14.52 -34.61
N ILE A 579 -1.08 15.58 -34.02
CA ILE A 579 -0.06 15.43 -32.97
C ILE A 579 -0.75 15.00 -31.66
N SER A 580 -0.99 13.68 -31.56
CA SER A 580 -1.56 13.02 -30.39
C SER A 580 -0.47 12.56 -29.42
N TYR A 581 -0.87 12.26 -28.19
CA TYR A 581 0.04 11.90 -27.10
C TYR A 581 0.81 10.59 -27.32
N ASP A 582 0.28 9.74 -28.20
CA ASP A 582 0.82 8.45 -28.66
C ASP A 582 2.21 8.56 -29.35
N SER A 583 2.70 9.78 -29.58
CA SER A 583 3.97 10.09 -30.24
C SER A 583 5.19 10.19 -29.31
N VAL A 584 4.99 10.38 -28.00
CA VAL A 584 6.09 10.55 -27.01
C VAL A 584 6.18 9.35 -26.06
N LEU A 585 5.04 8.78 -25.67
CA LEU A 585 4.96 7.52 -24.96
C LEU A 585 4.13 6.55 -25.81
N ALA A 586 4.62 5.33 -25.99
CA ALA A 586 3.83 4.28 -26.64
C ALA A 586 2.49 4.13 -25.92
N LYS A 587 1.39 4.12 -26.67
CA LYS A 587 0.02 4.14 -26.14
C LYS A 587 -0.20 3.12 -25.01
N SER A 588 0.33 1.91 -25.15
CA SER A 588 0.28 0.85 -24.13
C SER A 588 0.89 1.22 -22.77
N HIS A 589 1.88 2.11 -22.71
CA HIS A 589 2.42 2.63 -21.44
C HIS A 589 1.50 3.68 -20.84
N VAL A 590 0.92 4.56 -21.67
CA VAL A 590 -0.07 5.54 -21.20
C VAL A 590 -1.30 4.81 -20.67
N ASP A 591 -1.88 3.90 -21.45
CA ASP A 591 -3.02 3.05 -21.06
C ASP A 591 -2.72 2.26 -19.77
N MET A 592 -1.54 1.63 -19.65
CA MET A 592 -1.11 0.91 -18.44
C MET A 592 -1.01 1.82 -17.23
N LEU A 593 -0.44 3.01 -17.36
CA LEU A 593 -0.21 3.91 -16.21
C LEU A 593 -1.49 4.66 -15.82
N VAL A 594 -2.34 5.00 -16.78
CA VAL A 594 -3.72 5.49 -16.59
C VAL A 594 -4.59 4.41 -15.93
N GLN A 595 -4.37 3.11 -16.23
CA GLN A 595 -5.01 1.98 -15.55
C GLN A 595 -4.50 1.77 -14.12
N LEU A 596 -3.17 1.73 -13.92
CA LEU A 596 -2.55 1.58 -12.61
C LEU A 596 -2.91 2.74 -11.66
N ALA A 597 -2.92 3.97 -12.16
CA ALA A 597 -3.33 5.15 -11.40
C ALA A 597 -4.85 5.24 -11.17
N GLY A 598 -5.65 4.25 -11.56
CA GLY A 598 -7.11 4.26 -11.40
C GLY A 598 -7.84 5.32 -12.23
N CYS A 599 -7.17 5.96 -13.20
CA CYS A 599 -7.77 6.96 -14.08
C CYS A 599 -8.60 6.31 -15.21
N SER A 600 -8.23 5.12 -15.70
CA SER A 600 -8.95 4.46 -16.81
C SER A 600 -10.36 4.03 -16.46
N ARG A 601 -10.61 3.58 -15.22
CA ARG A 601 -11.93 3.16 -14.73
C ARG A 601 -13.00 4.26 -14.88
N ALA A 602 -12.61 5.53 -14.92
CA ALA A 602 -13.52 6.66 -15.13
C ALA A 602 -13.85 6.96 -16.60
N GLN A 603 -13.21 6.29 -17.58
CA GLN A 603 -13.36 6.60 -19.01
C GLN A 603 -13.49 5.39 -19.95
N THR A 604 -13.03 4.18 -19.58
CA THR A 604 -12.77 3.10 -20.55
C THR A 604 -13.48 1.77 -20.26
N GLN A 605 -14.79 1.81 -19.97
CA GLN A 605 -15.64 0.63 -20.13
C GLN A 605 -16.82 0.95 -21.06
N ASP A 606 -16.89 0.18 -22.15
CA ASP A 606 -17.99 0.16 -23.10
C ASP A 606 -19.18 -0.55 -22.42
N PRO A 607 -20.41 0.00 -22.39
CA PRO A 607 -21.56 -0.57 -21.66
C PRO A 607 -22.09 -1.91 -22.20
N CYS A 608 -21.34 -2.58 -23.09
CA CYS A 608 -21.70 -3.81 -23.79
C CYS A 608 -20.76 -5.00 -23.52
N ASP A 609 -19.81 -4.90 -22.57
CA ASP A 609 -18.94 -6.02 -22.17
C ASP A 609 -19.56 -6.82 -21.00
N ASP A 610 -19.43 -8.15 -20.99
CA ASP A 610 -20.15 -9.10 -20.10
C ASP A 610 -19.70 -9.05 -18.60
N GLN A 611 -19.02 -7.97 -18.18
CA GLN A 611 -18.33 -7.87 -16.88
C GLN A 611 -19.27 -7.74 -15.67
N CYS A 612 -20.52 -7.28 -15.84
CA CYS A 612 -21.51 -7.22 -14.76
C CYS A 612 -22.19 -8.59 -14.46
N PHE A 613 -21.47 -9.71 -14.62
CA PHE A 613 -21.96 -11.07 -14.35
C PHE A 613 -22.38 -11.31 -12.88
N HIS A 614 -21.97 -10.44 -11.96
CA HIS A 614 -22.36 -10.42 -10.55
C HIS A 614 -23.82 -9.97 -10.35
N SER A 615 -24.77 -10.86 -10.66
CA SER A 615 -26.21 -10.60 -10.52
C SER A 615 -26.75 -10.69 -9.07
N ARG A 616 -26.05 -11.39 -8.16
CA ARG A 616 -26.57 -11.77 -6.82
C ARG A 616 -26.02 -10.96 -5.64
N TYR A 617 -24.79 -10.47 -5.77
CA TYR A 617 -24.01 -9.79 -4.72
C TYR A 617 -23.34 -8.55 -5.30
N ARG A 618 -23.02 -7.58 -4.43
CA ARG A 618 -22.20 -6.41 -4.76
C ARG A 618 -20.75 -6.83 -5.02
N THR A 619 -20.02 -6.06 -5.84
CA THR A 619 -18.54 -6.09 -5.84
C THR A 619 -18.01 -5.53 -4.51
N TYR A 620 -16.69 -5.51 -4.31
CA TYR A 620 -16.09 -4.81 -3.17
C TYR A 620 -15.96 -3.30 -3.39
N ASP A 621 -15.82 -2.86 -4.65
CA ASP A 621 -15.61 -1.46 -5.03
C ASP A 621 -16.90 -0.73 -5.48
N GLY A 622 -18.08 -1.32 -5.30
CA GLY A 622 -19.37 -0.73 -5.66
C GLY A 622 -19.70 -0.68 -7.16
N GLN A 623 -18.77 -1.09 -8.04
CA GLN A 623 -19.01 -1.16 -9.49
C GLN A 623 -20.17 -2.11 -9.86
N CYS A 624 -20.78 -1.88 -11.03
CA CYS A 624 -21.98 -2.59 -11.49
C CYS A 624 -23.17 -2.54 -10.52
N ASN A 625 -23.19 -1.67 -9.50
CA ASN A 625 -24.41 -1.44 -8.73
C ASN A 625 -25.48 -0.83 -9.64
N ASN A 626 -25.17 0.27 -10.32
CA ASN A 626 -25.98 0.78 -11.41
C ASN A 626 -25.64 0.03 -12.72
N GLU A 627 -26.65 -0.47 -13.43
CA GLU A 627 -26.49 -1.25 -14.68
C GLU A 627 -26.38 -0.37 -15.94
N ILE A 628 -26.63 0.94 -15.84
CA ILE A 628 -26.50 1.92 -16.94
C ILE A 628 -25.21 2.74 -16.80
N HIS A 629 -24.87 3.11 -15.56
CA HIS A 629 -23.74 3.96 -15.21
C HIS A 629 -22.87 3.27 -14.15
N ILE A 630 -22.15 2.24 -14.56
CA ILE A 630 -21.48 1.25 -13.68
C ILE A 630 -20.53 1.81 -12.62
N MET A 631 -20.05 3.05 -12.77
CA MET A 631 -19.16 3.75 -11.84
C MET A 631 -19.88 4.64 -10.82
N TRP A 632 -21.20 4.86 -10.93
CA TRP A 632 -21.94 5.62 -9.92
C TRP A 632 -21.86 4.92 -8.56
N GLY A 633 -21.49 5.68 -7.53
CA GLY A 633 -21.27 5.17 -6.18
C GLY A 633 -20.07 4.23 -6.00
N ALA A 634 -19.27 3.97 -7.03
CA ALA A 634 -18.09 3.12 -6.93
C ALA A 634 -16.91 3.82 -6.20
N SER A 635 -16.01 3.04 -5.60
CA SER A 635 -14.83 3.55 -4.91
C SER A 635 -13.79 4.15 -5.87
N GLN A 636 -12.95 5.05 -5.36
CA GLN A 636 -11.92 5.80 -6.10
C GLN A 636 -12.47 6.75 -7.19
N THR A 637 -13.74 7.14 -7.09
CA THR A 637 -14.43 8.08 -7.99
C THR A 637 -14.50 9.51 -7.40
N HIS A 638 -14.99 10.48 -8.18
CA HIS A 638 -15.14 11.86 -7.73
C HIS A 638 -16.42 12.06 -6.90
N PHE A 639 -16.38 12.96 -5.91
CA PHE A 639 -17.59 13.37 -5.22
C PHE A 639 -18.55 14.14 -6.15
N ARG A 640 -19.84 13.82 -6.07
CA ARG A 640 -20.89 14.51 -6.84
C ARG A 640 -21.03 15.97 -6.40
N ARG A 641 -21.15 16.91 -7.34
CA ARG A 641 -21.42 18.32 -7.03
C ARG A 641 -22.93 18.58 -6.92
N LEU A 642 -23.37 19.22 -5.82
CA LEU A 642 -24.73 19.80 -5.71
C LEU A 642 -24.80 21.19 -6.37
N LEU A 643 -23.70 21.92 -6.26
CA LEU A 643 -23.44 23.24 -6.83
C LEU A 643 -22.02 23.26 -7.42
N PRO A 644 -21.73 24.07 -8.45
CA PRO A 644 -20.38 24.21 -8.99
C PRO A 644 -19.35 24.64 -7.93
N PRO A 645 -18.09 24.17 -8.01
CA PRO A 645 -17.05 24.57 -7.07
C PRO A 645 -16.63 26.04 -7.24
N ILE A 646 -16.38 26.74 -6.14
CA ILE A 646 -15.84 28.10 -6.12
C ILE A 646 -14.37 28.06 -5.70
N TYR A 647 -13.47 27.97 -6.68
CA TYR A 647 -12.03 28.13 -6.49
C TYR A 647 -11.61 29.60 -6.64
N GLU A 648 -10.61 30.04 -5.87
CA GLU A 648 -10.14 31.42 -5.82
C GLU A 648 -9.56 31.92 -7.15
N ASN A 649 -8.92 31.04 -7.91
CA ASN A 649 -8.44 31.25 -9.27
C ASN A 649 -9.40 30.72 -10.35
N GLY A 650 -10.60 30.28 -9.95
CA GLY A 650 -11.59 29.69 -10.84
C GLY A 650 -11.40 28.19 -11.16
N PHE A 651 -10.31 27.52 -10.75
CA PHE A 651 -10.15 26.09 -11.08
C PHE A 651 -9.48 25.19 -10.01
N ASN A 652 -8.53 25.65 -9.19
CA ASN A 652 -7.88 24.77 -8.20
C ASN A 652 -7.34 25.40 -6.90
N THR A 653 -7.20 26.74 -6.79
CA THR A 653 -6.69 27.41 -5.58
C THR A 653 -7.80 27.59 -4.55
N PRO A 654 -7.69 27.06 -3.32
CA PRO A 654 -8.71 27.19 -2.27
C PRO A 654 -9.12 28.65 -2.00
N VAL A 655 -10.37 28.85 -1.55
CA VAL A 655 -10.86 30.17 -1.13
C VAL A 655 -10.21 30.61 0.18
N GLY A 656 -9.53 31.76 0.17
CA GLY A 656 -8.75 32.25 1.30
C GLY A 656 -7.29 31.77 1.28
N TRP A 657 -6.76 31.44 0.09
CA TRP A 657 -5.33 31.21 -0.13
C TRP A 657 -4.55 32.53 -0.12
N ASN A 658 -5.13 33.58 -0.70
CA ASN A 658 -4.64 34.93 -0.50
C ASN A 658 -5.36 35.57 0.72
N PRO A 659 -4.66 35.84 1.84
CA PRO A 659 -5.26 36.42 3.05
C PRO A 659 -5.68 37.90 2.87
N ASP A 660 -5.22 38.57 1.81
CA ASP A 660 -5.61 39.93 1.43
C ASP A 660 -6.82 39.98 0.48
N LYS A 661 -7.24 38.85 -0.11
CA LYS A 661 -8.33 38.83 -1.08
C LYS A 661 -9.68 39.08 -0.42
N LEU A 662 -10.43 40.01 -1.01
CA LEU A 662 -11.77 40.41 -0.57
C LEU A 662 -12.86 39.61 -1.30
N TYR A 663 -13.85 39.18 -0.52
CA TYR A 663 -15.06 38.49 -0.95
C TYR A 663 -16.25 39.28 -0.37
N PHE A 664 -17.16 39.74 -1.22
CA PHE A 664 -18.22 40.71 -0.86
C PHE A 664 -17.70 41.96 -0.09
N GLY A 665 -16.46 42.39 -0.38
CA GLY A 665 -15.80 43.53 0.26
C GLY A 665 -15.02 43.21 1.55
N TYR A 666 -15.05 41.98 2.05
CA TYR A 666 -14.37 41.58 3.30
C TYR A 666 -13.40 40.42 3.09
N ARG A 667 -12.33 40.35 3.90
CA ARG A 667 -11.43 39.18 3.90
C ARG A 667 -12.19 37.95 4.42
N LYS A 668 -11.85 36.75 3.93
CA LYS A 668 -12.28 35.50 4.56
C LYS A 668 -11.60 35.36 5.93
N PRO A 669 -12.33 35.07 7.02
CA PRO A 669 -11.70 34.92 8.33
C PRO A 669 -10.83 33.67 8.40
N ASN A 670 -9.77 33.77 9.19
CA ASN A 670 -8.93 32.64 9.58
C ASN A 670 -9.77 31.53 10.24
N ALA A 671 -9.57 30.26 9.85
CA ALA A 671 -10.40 29.14 10.30
C ALA A 671 -10.32 28.89 11.82
N ARG A 672 -9.13 29.04 12.41
CA ARG A 672 -8.91 28.98 13.87
C ARG A 672 -9.58 30.14 14.60
N SER A 673 -9.52 31.36 14.06
CA SER A 673 -10.27 32.50 14.60
C SER A 673 -11.79 32.26 14.62
N VAL A 674 -12.35 31.57 13.61
CA VAL A 674 -13.76 31.16 13.63
C VAL A 674 -13.99 30.06 14.67
N SER A 675 -13.11 29.08 14.78
CA SER A 675 -13.16 28.06 15.85
C SER A 675 -13.26 28.71 17.24
N ASN A 676 -12.23 29.45 17.65
CA ASN A 676 -12.10 30.03 19.00
C ASN A 676 -13.23 31.01 19.35
N LYS A 677 -13.74 31.77 18.37
CA LYS A 677 -14.66 32.90 18.63
C LYS A 677 -16.14 32.53 18.35
N LEU A 678 -16.41 31.48 17.56
CA LEU A 678 -17.77 31.04 17.18
C LEU A 678 -18.12 29.61 17.61
N LEU A 679 -17.21 28.63 17.43
CA LEU A 679 -17.56 27.19 17.44
C LEU A 679 -17.06 26.40 18.67
N GLY A 680 -15.93 26.79 19.26
CA GLY A 680 -15.37 26.15 20.45
C GLY A 680 -16.17 26.44 21.72
N THR A 681 -16.16 25.50 22.67
CA THR A 681 -16.81 25.66 23.98
C THR A 681 -16.26 24.71 25.05
N ASP A 682 -16.05 25.28 26.23
CA ASP A 682 -15.73 24.63 27.50
C ASP A 682 -16.99 24.08 28.22
N HIS A 683 -18.18 24.58 27.86
CA HIS A 683 -19.46 24.18 28.44
C HIS A 683 -20.06 22.97 27.71
N ILE A 684 -20.69 22.04 28.44
CA ILE A 684 -21.23 20.79 27.89
C ILE A 684 -22.62 20.50 28.45
N THR A 685 -23.66 20.69 27.63
CA THR A 685 -25.03 20.33 27.95
C THR A 685 -25.32 18.89 27.49
N PRO A 686 -25.68 17.94 28.38
CA PRO A 686 -26.08 16.60 27.96
C PRO A 686 -27.44 16.59 27.26
N HIS A 687 -27.59 15.77 26.23
CA HIS A 687 -28.86 15.56 25.53
C HIS A 687 -29.83 14.76 26.40
N LYS A 688 -31.06 15.26 26.62
CA LYS A 688 -32.02 14.61 27.53
C LYS A 688 -32.63 13.30 26.98
N THR A 689 -32.68 13.14 25.66
CA THR A 689 -33.44 12.07 24.99
C THR A 689 -32.57 11.01 24.32
N TYR A 690 -31.30 11.31 24.02
CA TYR A 690 -30.50 10.50 23.09
C TYR A 690 -29.14 10.15 23.68
N SER A 691 -28.68 8.94 23.42
CA SER A 691 -27.45 8.37 23.95
C SER A 691 -26.22 8.72 23.10
N ALA A 692 -25.02 8.54 23.65
CA ALA A 692 -23.76 8.66 22.91
C ALA A 692 -23.66 7.65 21.73
N MET A 693 -24.41 6.55 21.78
CA MET A 693 -24.54 5.60 20.66
C MET A 693 -25.16 6.24 19.40
N LEU A 694 -26.00 7.27 19.52
CA LEU A 694 -26.54 7.98 18.34
C LEU A 694 -25.40 8.70 17.59
N MET A 695 -24.55 9.43 18.31
CA MET A 695 -23.34 10.04 17.75
C MET A 695 -22.43 8.97 17.13
N GLN A 696 -22.16 7.88 17.87
CA GLN A 696 -21.24 6.84 17.44
C GLN A 696 -21.68 6.12 16.16
N TRP A 697 -22.99 5.89 15.99
CA TRP A 697 -23.55 5.35 14.76
C TRP A 697 -23.47 6.33 13.58
N GLY A 698 -23.48 7.64 13.84
CA GLY A 698 -23.19 8.64 12.80
C GLY A 698 -21.78 8.53 12.26
N GLN A 699 -20.79 8.34 13.14
CA GLN A 699 -19.39 8.12 12.73
C GLN A 699 -19.22 6.77 12.01
N PHE A 700 -19.78 5.69 12.53
CA PHE A 700 -19.76 4.37 11.87
C PHE A 700 -20.49 4.40 10.50
N ILE A 701 -21.57 5.20 10.45
CA ILE A 701 -22.28 5.75 9.29
C ILE A 701 -21.34 6.27 8.17
N ASP A 702 -20.66 7.36 8.51
CA ASP A 702 -19.73 8.15 7.68
C ASP A 702 -18.63 7.24 7.08
N HIS A 703 -18.13 6.32 7.91
CA HIS A 703 -17.07 5.39 7.55
C HIS A 703 -17.51 4.23 6.64
N ASP A 704 -18.79 4.14 6.28
CA ASP A 704 -19.32 3.27 5.22
C ASP A 704 -19.81 4.05 3.98
N LEU A 705 -19.63 5.38 3.95
CA LEU A 705 -20.15 6.26 2.89
C LEU A 705 -19.07 7.10 2.23
N ASP A 706 -18.17 7.74 3.00
CA ASP A 706 -17.03 8.44 2.41
C ASP A 706 -15.72 8.40 3.18
N PHE A 707 -14.63 8.40 2.41
CA PHE A 707 -13.28 8.66 2.86
C PHE A 707 -12.57 9.53 1.82
N ILE A 708 -11.94 10.61 2.27
CA ILE A 708 -11.18 11.56 1.45
C ILE A 708 -9.68 11.38 1.72
N ALA A 709 -8.93 10.86 0.75
CA ALA A 709 -7.47 10.79 0.86
C ALA A 709 -6.81 12.19 0.96
N THR A 710 -5.73 12.32 1.76
CA THR A 710 -4.85 13.50 1.68
C THR A 710 -3.93 13.38 0.46
N ALA A 711 -3.70 14.51 -0.21
CA ALA A 711 -2.75 14.58 -1.31
C ALA A 711 -1.35 14.18 -0.83
N VAL A 712 -0.47 13.73 -1.74
CA VAL A 712 0.96 13.83 -1.44
C VAL A 712 1.26 15.29 -1.18
N SER A 713 2.24 15.57 -0.33
CA SER A 713 3.05 16.76 -0.60
C SER A 713 3.76 16.60 -1.96
N ARG A 714 3.06 17.03 -3.01
CA ARG A 714 3.59 17.32 -4.35
C ARG A 714 4.89 18.13 -4.23
N GLN A 715 4.97 18.95 -3.18
CA GLN A 715 6.12 19.75 -2.81
C GLN A 715 7.16 19.07 -1.90
N ALA A 716 6.90 17.95 -1.22
CA ALA A 716 7.96 17.09 -0.68
C ALA A 716 8.63 16.28 -1.80
N PHE A 717 7.94 16.12 -2.93
CA PHE A 717 8.51 15.62 -4.17
C PHE A 717 9.25 16.72 -4.96
N ALA A 718 8.68 17.94 -5.04
CA ALA A 718 9.16 19.04 -5.87
C ALA A 718 10.14 20.05 -5.22
N THR A 719 10.06 20.27 -3.91
CA THR A 719 10.68 21.42 -3.19
C THR A 719 11.13 21.10 -1.76
N GLY A 720 11.01 19.84 -1.31
CA GLY A 720 11.25 19.42 0.07
C GLY A 720 10.19 19.81 1.14
N ALA A 721 9.11 20.53 0.80
CA ALA A 721 8.16 21.04 1.81
C ALA A 721 7.30 19.93 2.45
N ILE A 722 7.38 19.80 3.77
CA ILE A 722 6.57 18.90 4.60
C ILE A 722 5.62 19.75 5.45
N CYS A 723 4.32 19.47 5.43
CA CYS A 723 3.32 20.40 5.95
C CYS A 723 3.30 20.57 7.48
N ASN A 724 3.99 19.71 8.25
CA ASN A 724 4.26 19.94 9.68
C ASN A 724 5.59 20.65 9.99
N ARG A 725 6.31 21.11 8.95
CA ARG A 725 7.61 21.83 9.07
C ARG A 725 7.64 23.20 8.41
N THR A 726 6.54 23.63 7.80
CA THR A 726 6.38 24.99 7.24
C THR A 726 5.00 25.52 7.62
N CYS A 727 4.83 26.83 7.57
CA CYS A 727 3.52 27.50 7.65
C CYS A 727 3.24 28.38 6.42
N GLU A 728 4.07 28.28 5.40
CA GLU A 728 3.86 28.91 4.09
C GLU A 728 2.74 28.18 3.34
N GLN A 729 1.82 28.92 2.70
CA GLN A 729 0.76 28.32 1.90
C GLN A 729 1.29 27.95 0.52
N LEU A 730 1.56 26.65 0.35
CA LEU A 730 2.27 26.07 -0.78
C LEU A 730 1.62 24.71 -1.08
N ASN A 731 1.27 24.39 -2.32
CA ASN A 731 0.40 23.23 -2.64
C ASN A 731 1.07 21.86 -2.35
N PRO A 732 0.62 21.05 -1.36
CA PRO A 732 -0.72 21.01 -0.74
C PRO A 732 -0.81 21.47 0.72
N CYS A 733 0.24 22.03 1.30
CA CYS A 733 0.21 22.63 2.63
C CYS A 733 -0.69 23.88 2.62
N PHE A 734 -1.94 23.72 3.03
CA PHE A 734 -2.92 24.80 3.21
C PHE A 734 -3.17 25.03 4.70
N ASN A 735 -2.06 25.09 5.44
CA ASN A 735 -1.99 25.17 6.90
C ASN A 735 -2.81 26.34 7.44
N ILE A 736 -3.35 26.17 8.64
CA ILE A 736 -4.20 27.16 9.30
C ILE A 736 -3.29 28.01 10.19
N PRO A 737 -2.91 29.24 9.81
CA PRO A 737 -2.02 30.05 10.63
C PRO A 737 -2.67 30.39 11.95
N LEU A 738 -1.90 30.42 13.02
CA LEU A 738 -2.36 30.86 14.33
C LEU A 738 -2.21 32.38 14.46
N THR A 739 -3.07 33.01 15.25
CA THR A 739 -2.98 34.45 15.56
C THR A 739 -2.09 34.70 16.79
N HIS A 740 -1.50 35.88 16.90
CA HIS A 740 -0.59 36.21 18.02
C HIS A 740 -1.28 36.16 19.41
N ASP A 741 -2.60 36.26 19.48
CA ASP A 741 -3.45 36.09 20.66
C ASP A 741 -3.85 34.63 20.97
N ASP A 742 -3.50 33.65 20.12
CA ASP A 742 -3.89 32.25 20.34
C ASP A 742 -3.04 31.61 21.46
N PRO A 743 -3.65 30.94 22.46
CA PRO A 743 -2.91 30.26 23.53
C PRO A 743 -1.84 29.29 23.03
N ARG A 744 -2.05 28.66 21.87
CA ARG A 744 -1.08 27.74 21.25
C ARG A 744 0.19 28.46 20.79
N MET A 745 0.07 29.68 20.28
CA MET A 745 1.22 30.54 19.93
C MET A 745 2.00 30.98 21.16
N LEU A 746 1.29 31.35 22.22
CA LEU A 746 1.91 31.81 23.47
C LEU A 746 2.63 30.68 24.20
N ALA A 747 2.10 29.45 24.12
CA ALA A 747 2.70 28.27 24.71
C ALA A 747 3.85 27.67 23.89
N ASN A 748 3.78 27.73 22.55
CA ASN A 748 4.75 27.06 21.67
C ASN A 748 5.06 27.85 20.38
N PRO A 749 5.78 28.99 20.46
CA PRO A 749 5.95 29.95 19.34
C PRO A 749 6.62 29.38 18.08
N GLN A 750 7.29 28.24 18.17
CA GLN A 750 8.03 27.62 17.07
C GLN A 750 7.13 26.89 16.04
N TYR A 751 5.84 26.73 16.32
CA TYR A 751 4.86 26.16 15.38
C TYR A 751 3.75 27.19 15.04
N PRO A 752 3.99 28.13 14.10
CA PRO A 752 3.07 29.25 13.84
C PRO A 752 1.74 28.91 13.13
N CYS A 753 1.41 27.63 12.98
CA CYS A 753 0.21 27.15 12.31
C CYS A 753 -0.21 25.75 12.80
N ILE A 754 -1.47 25.40 12.55
CA ILE A 754 -1.94 24.01 12.59
C ILE A 754 -1.70 23.38 11.22
N GLU A 755 -1.12 22.19 11.18
CA GLU A 755 -0.88 21.45 9.94
C GLU A 755 -2.20 21.10 9.21
N PHE A 756 -2.22 21.27 7.90
CA PHE A 756 -3.36 20.93 7.06
C PHE A 756 -2.88 20.59 5.63
N GLU A 757 -2.95 19.30 5.28
CA GLU A 757 -2.77 18.84 3.90
C GLU A 757 -4.08 18.95 3.11
N ARG A 758 -4.03 19.51 1.90
CA ARG A 758 -5.13 19.45 0.93
C ARG A 758 -5.48 18.01 0.56
N SER A 759 -6.72 17.78 0.15
CA SER A 759 -7.20 16.47 -0.29
C SER A 759 -6.77 16.15 -1.73
N SER A 760 -6.55 14.86 -2.00
CA SER A 760 -6.15 14.35 -3.32
C SER A 760 -7.11 14.77 -4.42
N ALA A 761 -6.57 15.10 -5.60
CA ALA A 761 -7.39 15.25 -6.79
C ALA A 761 -7.81 13.88 -7.34
N VAL A 762 -8.97 13.83 -7.97
CA VAL A 762 -9.18 12.87 -9.04
C VAL A 762 -8.29 13.27 -10.21
N CYS A 763 -7.60 12.27 -10.77
CA CYS A 763 -6.67 12.42 -11.88
C CYS A 763 -7.26 13.23 -13.03
N GLY A 764 -6.49 14.20 -13.46
CA GLY A 764 -6.76 15.20 -14.47
C GLY A 764 -7.64 16.38 -14.04
N SER A 765 -8.08 16.42 -12.79
CA SER A 765 -8.95 17.49 -12.29
C SER A 765 -8.15 18.64 -11.66
N GLY A 766 -8.48 19.87 -12.02
CA GLY A 766 -7.84 21.08 -11.51
C GLY A 766 -6.58 21.50 -12.26
N GLU A 767 -6.28 20.90 -13.43
CA GLU A 767 -5.11 21.20 -14.26
C GLU A 767 -5.43 21.00 -15.76
N THR A 768 -4.49 21.37 -16.64
CA THR A 768 -4.52 21.05 -18.08
C THR A 768 -4.18 19.57 -18.29
N SER A 769 -5.13 18.67 -18.07
CA SER A 769 -4.86 17.22 -18.17
C SER A 769 -4.98 16.67 -19.58
N LEU A 770 -4.09 15.73 -19.90
CA LEU A 770 -4.12 14.89 -21.10
C LEU A 770 -5.36 13.99 -21.19
N ILE A 771 -5.89 13.58 -20.04
CA ILE A 771 -7.01 12.65 -19.92
C ILE A 771 -8.33 13.32 -20.32
N TYR A 772 -8.44 14.64 -20.14
CA TYR A 772 -9.60 15.42 -20.55
C TYR A 772 -9.34 16.30 -21.78
N ARG A 773 -8.07 16.61 -22.11
CA ARG A 773 -7.65 17.53 -23.18
C ARG A 773 -8.17 18.97 -23.03
N HIS A 774 -8.70 19.32 -21.86
CA HIS A 774 -9.14 20.66 -21.47
C HIS A 774 -8.98 20.83 -19.94
N VAL A 775 -9.02 22.08 -19.47
CA VAL A 775 -8.99 22.37 -18.02
C VAL A 775 -10.33 22.01 -17.39
N THR A 776 -10.30 21.28 -16.29
CA THR A 776 -11.46 21.00 -15.44
C THR A 776 -11.20 21.52 -14.02
N TYR A 777 -12.25 21.75 -13.22
CA TYR A 777 -12.11 22.14 -11.81
C TYR A 777 -11.44 21.00 -10.99
N ARG A 778 -10.73 21.30 -9.90
CA ARG A 778 -10.18 20.27 -9.01
C ARG A 778 -11.32 19.54 -8.31
N GLU A 779 -11.45 18.25 -8.58
CA GLU A 779 -12.41 17.38 -7.92
C GLU A 779 -11.71 16.44 -6.94
N GLN A 780 -12.38 16.16 -5.82
CA GLN A 780 -11.83 15.32 -4.76
C GLN A 780 -12.40 13.91 -4.86
N MET A 781 -11.62 12.94 -4.40
CA MET A 781 -11.91 11.51 -4.56
C MET A 781 -12.56 10.94 -3.30
N ASN A 782 -13.63 10.17 -3.47
CA ASN A 782 -14.07 9.22 -2.45
C ASN A 782 -13.32 7.91 -2.67
N THR A 783 -12.54 7.45 -1.68
CA THR A 783 -11.74 6.23 -1.81
C THR A 783 -12.45 4.95 -1.34
N ILE A 784 -13.64 5.07 -0.72
CA ILE A 784 -14.53 3.94 -0.42
C ILE A 784 -15.81 4.00 -1.27
N THR A 785 -16.66 2.97 -1.20
CA THR A 785 -17.94 2.99 -1.93
C THR A 785 -18.88 4.07 -1.36
N SER A 786 -19.86 4.52 -2.14
CA SER A 786 -20.90 5.45 -1.66
C SER A 786 -22.13 4.76 -1.05
N TYR A 787 -22.13 3.43 -0.91
CA TYR A 787 -23.30 2.66 -0.51
C TYR A 787 -23.19 2.21 0.95
N ILE A 788 -24.30 2.23 1.70
CA ILE A 788 -24.38 1.47 2.96
C ILE A 788 -24.36 -0.01 2.59
N ASP A 789 -23.17 -0.61 2.57
CA ASP A 789 -22.94 -1.99 2.15
C ASP A 789 -21.94 -2.77 3.02
N ALA A 790 -21.57 -2.17 4.16
CA ALA A 790 -20.60 -2.69 5.12
C ALA A 790 -19.16 -2.75 4.58
N SER A 791 -18.81 -1.92 3.60
CA SER A 791 -17.43 -1.60 3.21
C SER A 791 -16.54 -1.26 4.41
N GLY A 792 -17.04 -0.55 5.44
CA GLY A 792 -16.32 -0.30 6.70
C GLY A 792 -15.98 -1.56 7.53
N ILE A 793 -16.52 -2.73 7.16
CA ILE A 793 -16.26 -4.05 7.75
C ILE A 793 -15.54 -4.98 6.75
N TYR A 794 -15.79 -4.83 5.45
CA TYR A 794 -15.34 -5.76 4.39
C TYR A 794 -14.26 -5.21 3.44
N GLY A 795 -13.94 -3.92 3.52
CA GLY A 795 -13.05 -3.23 2.58
C GLY A 795 -13.77 -2.66 1.36
N SER A 796 -13.04 -1.87 0.55
CA SER A 796 -13.54 -1.25 -0.70
C SER A 796 -12.81 -1.73 -1.96
N THR A 797 -11.98 -2.77 -1.82
CA THR A 797 -11.28 -3.50 -2.89
C THR A 797 -11.27 -5.01 -2.59
N GLU A 798 -10.88 -5.83 -3.57
CA GLU A 798 -10.78 -7.28 -3.39
C GLU A 798 -9.58 -7.65 -2.49
N GLU A 799 -8.49 -6.89 -2.58
CA GLU A 799 -7.31 -6.99 -1.72
C GLU A 799 -7.61 -6.74 -0.24
N ASP A 800 -8.42 -5.72 0.07
CA ASP A 800 -8.85 -5.42 1.45
C ASP A 800 -9.64 -6.60 2.03
N ALA A 801 -10.61 -7.10 1.27
CA ALA A 801 -11.44 -8.23 1.67
C ALA A 801 -10.60 -9.50 1.87
N TYR A 802 -9.62 -9.75 1.00
CA TYR A 802 -8.67 -10.85 1.14
C TYR A 802 -7.84 -10.74 2.44
N ASP A 803 -7.34 -9.54 2.78
CA ASP A 803 -6.57 -9.31 4.00
C ASP A 803 -7.41 -9.29 5.29
N LEU A 804 -8.74 -9.23 5.18
CA LEU A 804 -9.72 -9.27 6.28
C LEU A 804 -10.35 -10.65 6.53
N ARG A 805 -10.33 -11.55 5.53
CA ARG A 805 -10.97 -12.88 5.61
C ARG A 805 -10.10 -13.94 6.29
N ASP A 806 -10.73 -14.94 6.91
CA ASP A 806 -10.09 -16.22 7.17
C ASP A 806 -10.28 -17.11 5.93
N LEU A 807 -9.16 -17.50 5.33
CA LEU A 807 -9.10 -18.36 4.14
C LEU A 807 -9.00 -19.85 4.52
N SER A 808 -9.18 -20.16 5.80
CA SER A 808 -9.23 -21.50 6.39
C SER A 808 -10.61 -21.77 6.99
N PRO A 809 -10.97 -23.06 7.15
CA PRO A 809 -11.70 -23.87 6.14
C PRO A 809 -13.01 -23.23 5.61
N ASP A 810 -13.84 -24.00 4.90
CA ASP A 810 -15.02 -23.58 4.12
C ASP A 810 -16.19 -23.02 4.96
N ARG A 811 -15.99 -21.90 5.66
CA ARG A 811 -16.98 -21.25 6.53
C ARG A 811 -17.20 -19.76 6.29
N GLY A 812 -16.41 -19.13 5.42
CA GLY A 812 -16.62 -17.75 4.99
C GLY A 812 -16.53 -16.74 6.12
N LEU A 813 -15.48 -16.82 6.95
CA LEU A 813 -15.29 -16.00 8.15
C LEU A 813 -14.39 -14.78 7.89
N LEU A 814 -14.47 -13.79 8.76
CA LEU A 814 -13.45 -12.74 8.94
C LEU A 814 -12.39 -13.21 9.95
N ARG A 815 -11.11 -12.95 9.68
CA ARG A 815 -10.01 -13.36 10.57
C ARG A 815 -9.95 -12.52 11.84
N TYR A 816 -9.32 -13.06 12.87
CA TYR A 816 -9.00 -12.37 14.12
C TYR A 816 -7.67 -12.88 14.68
N ASP A 817 -6.88 -11.99 15.29
CA ASP A 817 -5.57 -12.34 15.84
C ASP A 817 -5.61 -12.58 17.37
N MET A 818 -6.60 -11.98 18.05
CA MET A 818 -6.79 -12.00 19.51
C MET A 818 -8.27 -12.05 19.89
N VAL A 819 -8.52 -12.30 21.18
CA VAL A 819 -9.83 -12.64 21.74
C VAL A 819 -9.95 -11.99 23.13
N SER A 820 -11.17 -11.58 23.53
CA SER A 820 -11.49 -10.97 24.83
C SER A 820 -11.42 -11.97 25.98
N SER A 821 -11.47 -11.49 27.22
CA SER A 821 -11.48 -12.34 28.43
C SER A 821 -12.60 -13.38 28.46
N THR A 822 -13.66 -13.21 27.65
CA THR A 822 -14.82 -14.13 27.52
C THR A 822 -14.76 -15.03 26.28
N ASN A 823 -13.62 -15.10 25.58
CA ASN A 823 -13.45 -15.88 24.34
C ASN A 823 -14.32 -15.35 23.16
N LYS A 824 -14.53 -14.02 23.05
CA LYS A 824 -15.09 -13.39 21.83
C LYS A 824 -14.00 -12.62 21.04
N PRO A 825 -13.91 -12.74 19.70
CA PRO A 825 -12.77 -12.22 18.95
C PRO A 825 -12.68 -10.68 19.01
N TYR A 826 -11.45 -10.15 19.00
CA TYR A 826 -11.18 -8.77 18.61
C TYR A 826 -10.98 -8.71 17.09
N LEU A 827 -10.90 -7.50 16.55
CA LEU A 827 -10.39 -7.30 15.20
C LEU A 827 -8.97 -7.91 15.05
N PRO A 828 -8.57 -8.31 13.84
CA PRO A 828 -7.18 -8.64 13.55
C PRO A 828 -6.28 -7.40 13.68
N PHE A 829 -4.96 -7.59 13.74
CA PHE A 829 -4.03 -6.45 13.66
C PHE A 829 -3.61 -6.17 12.22
N GLU A 830 -3.28 -4.91 11.96
CA GLU A 830 -2.48 -4.50 10.80
C GLU A 830 -1.13 -5.24 10.82
N ARG A 831 -0.62 -5.62 9.64
CA ARG A 831 0.73 -6.22 9.53
C ARG A 831 1.76 -5.15 9.90
N ASP A 832 1.73 -4.04 9.17
CA ASP A 832 2.59 -2.87 9.31
C ASP A 832 1.78 -1.68 9.83
N SER A 833 1.52 -1.70 11.14
CA SER A 833 0.72 -0.70 11.86
C SER A 833 1.04 0.74 11.46
N SER A 834 0.06 1.66 11.49
CA SER A 834 0.35 3.10 11.39
C SER A 834 1.34 3.57 12.49
N VAL A 835 1.90 4.78 12.35
CA VAL A 835 2.77 5.39 13.38
C VAL A 835 1.99 5.77 14.63
N ASP A 836 0.69 6.01 14.50
CA ASP A 836 -0.15 6.74 15.45
C ASP A 836 -0.45 5.90 16.69
N CYS A 837 -0.89 4.66 16.52
CA CYS A 837 -0.98 3.68 17.62
C CYS A 837 0.40 3.34 18.22
N ARG A 838 1.50 3.57 17.47
CA ARG A 838 2.87 3.21 17.87
C ARG A 838 3.64 4.33 18.60
N ARG A 839 3.06 5.53 18.80
CA ARG A 839 3.79 6.67 19.39
C ARG A 839 4.07 6.57 20.90
N ASN A 840 3.46 5.65 21.65
CA ASN A 840 3.68 5.54 23.10
C ASN A 840 5.04 4.88 23.44
N ARG A 841 6.10 5.68 23.44
CA ARG A 841 7.52 5.26 23.57
C ARG A 841 7.91 4.65 24.93
N THR A 842 7.00 4.54 25.90
CA THR A 842 7.29 3.99 27.24
C THR A 842 6.96 2.51 27.39
N LEU A 843 6.46 1.85 26.34
CA LEU A 843 6.14 0.41 26.34
C LEU A 843 7.23 -0.36 25.56
N ASP A 844 7.81 -1.40 26.17
CA ASP A 844 8.81 -2.29 25.52
C ASP A 844 8.29 -2.95 24.24
N TYR A 845 6.97 -3.08 24.11
CA TYR A 845 6.28 -3.60 22.93
C TYR A 845 5.04 -2.74 22.62
N PRO A 846 5.09 -1.81 21.64
CA PRO A 846 3.93 -1.02 21.27
C PRO A 846 2.85 -1.90 20.62
N VAL A 847 1.59 -1.65 20.99
CA VAL A 847 0.43 -2.32 20.41
C VAL A 847 0.20 -1.79 18.99
N ARG A 848 -0.16 -2.67 18.06
CA ARG A 848 -0.49 -2.31 16.67
C ARG A 848 -1.94 -1.86 16.57
N CYS A 849 -2.23 -0.99 15.60
CA CYS A 849 -3.58 -0.70 15.18
C CYS A 849 -4.32 -1.99 14.72
N PHE A 850 -5.63 -2.04 14.96
CA PHE A 850 -6.53 -3.07 14.47
C PHE A 850 -6.88 -2.86 12.99
N LEU A 851 -6.92 -3.92 12.20
CA LEU A 851 -7.37 -3.85 10.80
C LEU A 851 -8.89 -4.05 10.73
N ALA A 852 -9.57 -3.20 9.96
CA ALA A 852 -10.99 -3.29 9.60
C ALA A 852 -11.19 -2.90 8.12
N GLY A 853 -12.43 -2.86 7.65
CA GLY A 853 -12.76 -2.42 6.28
C GLY A 853 -12.60 -0.91 6.02
N ASP A 854 -12.59 -0.10 7.08
CA ASP A 854 -12.15 1.29 7.05
C ASP A 854 -10.99 1.50 8.04
N PHE A 855 -9.93 2.18 7.58
CA PHE A 855 -8.69 2.41 8.31
C PHE A 855 -8.84 3.29 9.56
N ARG A 856 -9.90 4.12 9.66
CA ARG A 856 -10.18 4.97 10.83
C ARG A 856 -10.74 4.17 12.00
N ALA A 857 -10.92 2.85 11.91
CA ALA A 857 -11.44 2.02 13.00
C ALA A 857 -10.66 2.16 14.34
N ASN A 858 -9.44 2.69 14.33
CA ASN A 858 -8.62 2.98 15.51
C ASN A 858 -8.70 4.43 16.00
N GLU A 859 -9.41 5.31 15.31
CA GLU A 859 -9.46 6.76 15.61
C GLU A 859 -9.84 6.99 17.07
N GLN A 860 -10.88 6.32 17.59
CA GLN A 860 -11.19 6.24 19.02
C GLN A 860 -11.89 4.92 19.40
N LEU A 861 -11.78 4.52 20.68
CA LEU A 861 -12.08 3.16 21.14
C LEU A 861 -13.57 2.76 21.08
N GLY A 862 -14.49 3.72 21.09
CA GLY A 862 -15.91 3.49 20.84
C GLY A 862 -16.18 3.07 19.40
N LEU A 863 -15.48 3.66 18.43
CA LEU A 863 -15.52 3.26 17.03
C LEU A 863 -14.89 1.87 16.84
N THR A 864 -13.70 1.62 17.43
CA THR A 864 -13.05 0.30 17.42
C THR A 864 -13.97 -0.79 17.98
N THR A 865 -14.74 -0.45 19.01
CA THR A 865 -15.77 -1.30 19.60
C THR A 865 -16.91 -1.61 18.61
N MET A 866 -17.37 -0.64 17.82
CA MET A 866 -18.38 -0.85 16.77
C MET A 866 -17.89 -1.80 15.67
N HIS A 867 -16.72 -1.55 15.07
CA HIS A 867 -16.15 -2.48 14.07
C HIS A 867 -15.93 -3.88 14.66
N THR A 868 -15.55 -3.99 15.93
CA THR A 868 -15.41 -5.27 16.64
C THR A 868 -16.74 -6.04 16.74
N ILE A 869 -17.86 -5.40 17.15
CA ILE A 869 -19.14 -6.11 17.26
C ILE A 869 -19.73 -6.52 15.90
N PHE A 870 -19.45 -5.80 14.81
CA PHE A 870 -19.91 -6.18 13.48
C PHE A 870 -19.06 -7.26 12.80
N MET A 871 -17.74 -7.28 13.04
CA MET A 871 -16.90 -8.43 12.67
C MET A 871 -17.36 -9.70 13.43
N ARG A 872 -17.72 -9.56 14.70
CA ARG A 872 -18.34 -10.65 15.49
C ARG A 872 -19.69 -11.08 14.90
N GLU A 873 -20.56 -10.14 14.51
CA GLU A 873 -21.88 -10.45 13.93
C GLU A 873 -21.75 -11.24 12.61
N HIS A 874 -20.85 -10.80 11.71
CA HIS A 874 -20.54 -11.57 10.51
C HIS A 874 -20.09 -13.00 10.87
N ASN A 875 -19.13 -13.16 11.77
CA ASN A 875 -18.65 -14.49 12.16
C ASN A 875 -19.73 -15.34 12.85
N ARG A 876 -20.67 -14.72 13.58
CA ARG A 876 -21.84 -15.38 14.17
C ARG A 876 -22.82 -15.88 13.10
N LEU A 877 -23.17 -15.02 12.14
CA LEU A 877 -24.10 -15.33 11.05
C LEU A 877 -23.50 -16.38 10.10
N ALA A 878 -22.26 -16.23 9.67
CA ALA A 878 -21.57 -17.14 8.76
C ALA A 878 -21.54 -18.58 9.30
N VAL A 879 -21.20 -18.76 10.59
CA VAL A 879 -21.26 -20.07 11.26
C VAL A 879 -22.69 -20.64 11.26
N GLN A 880 -23.71 -19.82 11.50
CA GLN A 880 -25.10 -20.27 11.48
C GLN A 880 -25.59 -20.64 10.07
N ILE A 881 -25.21 -19.87 9.03
CA ILE A 881 -25.56 -20.13 7.64
C ILE A 881 -24.86 -21.38 7.11
N ALA A 882 -23.58 -21.59 7.43
CA ALA A 882 -22.85 -22.82 7.10
C ALA A 882 -23.46 -24.06 7.79
N ASN A 883 -23.86 -23.95 9.06
CA ASN A 883 -24.53 -25.04 9.79
C ASN A 883 -25.93 -25.33 9.24
N LEU A 884 -26.68 -24.30 8.82
CA LEU A 884 -28.01 -24.44 8.20
C LEU A 884 -27.93 -25.05 6.79
N ASN A 885 -26.81 -24.83 6.09
CA ASN A 885 -26.59 -25.20 4.70
C ASN A 885 -25.23 -25.91 4.48
N PRO A 886 -25.01 -27.14 4.97
CA PRO A 886 -23.69 -27.80 4.96
C PRO A 886 -23.10 -28.15 3.58
N ASN A 887 -23.79 -27.79 2.49
CA ASN A 887 -23.38 -28.01 1.10
C ASN A 887 -22.89 -26.73 0.40
N LEU A 888 -22.92 -25.57 1.07
CA LEU A 888 -22.36 -24.32 0.53
C LEU A 888 -20.85 -24.28 0.73
N ASP A 889 -20.14 -23.70 -0.24
CA ASP A 889 -18.75 -23.29 -0.08
C ASP A 889 -18.61 -22.03 0.81
N GLY A 890 -17.41 -21.82 1.33
CA GLY A 890 -17.10 -20.67 2.18
C GLY A 890 -17.27 -19.32 1.46
N GLU A 891 -17.18 -19.28 0.14
CA GLU A 891 -17.37 -18.07 -0.67
C GLU A 891 -18.84 -17.62 -0.65
N THR A 892 -19.75 -18.57 -0.89
CA THR A 892 -21.20 -18.34 -0.85
C THR A 892 -21.67 -18.01 0.57
N VAL A 893 -21.11 -18.66 1.59
CA VAL A 893 -21.40 -18.31 3.00
C VAL A 893 -20.91 -16.89 3.31
N PHE A 894 -19.68 -16.51 2.91
CA PHE A 894 -19.16 -15.16 3.11
C PHE A 894 -20.05 -14.10 2.45
N HIS A 895 -20.40 -14.28 1.16
CA HIS A 895 -21.16 -13.30 0.40
C HIS A 895 -22.64 -13.19 0.83
N GLU A 896 -23.34 -14.28 1.17
CA GLU A 896 -24.67 -14.18 1.80
C GLU A 896 -24.59 -13.49 3.16
N THR A 897 -23.53 -13.72 3.94
CA THR A 897 -23.36 -13.07 5.24
C THR A 897 -23.07 -11.57 5.12
N ARG A 898 -22.14 -11.16 4.23
CA ARG A 898 -21.89 -9.74 3.90
C ARG A 898 -23.19 -9.06 3.47
N LYS A 899 -24.00 -9.73 2.66
CA LYS A 899 -25.29 -9.22 2.18
C LYS A 899 -26.30 -9.02 3.31
N ILE A 900 -26.36 -9.92 4.30
CA ILE A 900 -27.20 -9.73 5.50
C ILE A 900 -26.69 -8.56 6.34
N VAL A 901 -25.40 -8.51 6.68
CA VAL A 901 -24.84 -7.44 7.55
C VAL A 901 -25.04 -6.06 6.91
N GLY A 902 -24.82 -5.91 5.61
CA GLY A 902 -25.15 -4.66 4.90
C GLY A 902 -26.64 -4.30 4.98
N ALA A 903 -27.55 -5.27 4.92
CA ALA A 903 -28.98 -5.05 5.10
C ALA A 903 -29.35 -4.66 6.55
N GLU A 904 -28.62 -5.15 7.56
CA GLU A 904 -28.78 -4.74 8.95
C GLU A 904 -28.34 -3.27 9.14
N LEU A 905 -27.19 -2.86 8.56
CA LEU A 905 -26.76 -1.46 8.56
C LEU A 905 -27.78 -0.55 7.87
N GLN A 906 -28.30 -0.96 6.70
CA GLN A 906 -29.35 -0.24 5.97
C GLN A 906 -30.63 -0.10 6.80
N HIS A 907 -31.11 -1.18 7.42
CA HIS A 907 -32.32 -1.18 8.22
C HIS A 907 -32.16 -0.30 9.48
N ILE A 908 -31.10 -0.50 10.27
CA ILE A 908 -30.84 0.27 11.49
C ILE A 908 -30.70 1.77 11.16
N THR A 909 -29.98 2.11 10.10
CA THR A 909 -29.75 3.51 9.70
C THR A 909 -31.05 4.21 9.29
N PHE A 910 -31.86 3.61 8.42
CA PHE A 910 -33.06 4.28 7.92
C PHE A 910 -34.27 4.17 8.85
N HIS A 911 -34.39 3.11 9.67
CA HIS A 911 -35.54 2.92 10.55
C HIS A 911 -35.35 3.53 11.94
N TYR A 912 -34.16 3.38 12.54
CA TYR A 912 -33.92 3.80 13.92
C TYR A 912 -33.12 5.10 14.03
N TRP A 913 -32.11 5.31 13.19
CA TRP A 913 -31.16 6.42 13.36
C TRP A 913 -31.56 7.71 12.63
N LEU A 914 -31.72 7.66 11.32
CA LEU A 914 -31.92 8.83 10.47
C LEU A 914 -33.20 9.65 10.79
N PRO A 915 -34.33 9.05 11.21
CA PRO A 915 -35.49 9.81 11.69
C PRO A 915 -35.18 10.67 12.93
N LYS A 916 -34.25 10.26 13.80
CA LYS A 916 -33.82 11.05 14.98
C LYS A 916 -32.86 12.19 14.61
N VAL A 917 -32.11 12.03 13.52
CA VAL A 917 -31.22 13.08 13.00
C VAL A 917 -32.01 14.18 12.31
N LEU A 918 -32.94 13.80 11.42
CA LEU A 918 -33.73 14.75 10.62
C LEU A 918 -34.97 15.27 11.36
N GLY A 919 -35.45 14.56 12.38
CA GLY A 919 -36.79 14.71 12.96
C GLY A 919 -37.84 13.98 12.12
N GLU A 920 -38.71 13.18 12.75
CA GLU A 920 -39.64 12.26 12.07
C GLU A 920 -40.48 12.95 10.98
N LYS A 921 -41.11 14.08 11.32
CA LYS A 921 -41.92 14.92 10.41
C LYS A 921 -41.18 15.31 9.12
N GLN A 922 -39.87 15.48 9.21
CA GLN A 922 -39.01 15.96 8.14
C GLN A 922 -38.35 14.80 7.39
N PHE A 923 -38.08 13.68 8.05
CA PHE A 923 -37.76 12.40 7.42
C PHE A 923 -38.92 11.94 6.51
N ASP A 924 -40.15 11.94 7.01
CA ASP A 924 -41.34 11.56 6.24
C ASP A 924 -41.55 12.47 5.02
N LYS A 925 -41.28 13.77 5.19
CA LYS A 925 -41.41 14.78 4.15
C LYS A 925 -40.36 14.69 3.04
N LEU A 926 -39.09 14.41 3.39
CA LEU A 926 -37.97 14.47 2.43
C LEU A 926 -37.50 13.09 1.91
N ILE A 927 -37.74 12.02 2.67
CA ILE A 927 -37.29 10.65 2.36
C ILE A 927 -38.47 9.69 2.26
N GLY A 928 -39.37 9.74 3.24
CA GLY A 928 -40.57 8.91 3.33
C GLY A 928 -40.30 7.40 3.30
N ALA A 929 -41.35 6.61 3.05
CA ALA A 929 -41.21 5.18 2.79
C ALA A 929 -40.49 4.90 1.45
N TYR A 930 -39.73 3.80 1.39
CA TYR A 930 -39.16 3.30 0.15
C TYR A 930 -40.26 2.91 -0.85
N LYS A 931 -39.97 3.08 -2.15
CA LYS A 931 -40.89 2.74 -3.24
C LYS A 931 -40.30 1.69 -4.17
N GLU A 932 -39.23 2.07 -4.87
CA GLU A 932 -38.56 1.25 -5.88
C GLU A 932 -37.14 1.78 -6.14
N TYR A 933 -36.36 0.99 -6.86
CA TYR A 933 -35.02 1.35 -7.32
C TYR A 933 -35.08 2.18 -8.61
N GLN A 934 -34.38 3.30 -8.63
CA GLN A 934 -34.37 4.28 -9.71
C GLN A 934 -32.99 4.27 -10.42
N PRO A 935 -32.82 3.52 -11.54
CA PRO A 935 -31.53 3.38 -12.22
C PRO A 935 -30.98 4.67 -12.85
N LEU A 936 -31.77 5.75 -12.91
CA LEU A 936 -31.31 7.07 -13.35
C LEU A 936 -30.95 8.01 -12.18
N LEU A 937 -31.01 7.52 -10.92
CA LEU A 937 -30.67 8.29 -9.74
C LEU A 937 -29.23 7.99 -9.30
N ASP A 938 -28.32 8.92 -9.60
CA ASP A 938 -26.94 8.85 -9.13
C ASP A 938 -26.87 8.83 -7.59
N ALA A 939 -26.33 7.73 -7.06
CA ALA A 939 -26.17 7.44 -5.64
C ALA A 939 -24.89 8.02 -5.02
N THR A 940 -23.93 8.48 -5.85
CA THR A 940 -22.60 8.92 -5.43
C THR A 940 -22.66 9.98 -4.33
N ILE A 941 -21.80 9.86 -3.31
CA ILE A 941 -21.73 10.85 -2.23
C ILE A 941 -21.40 12.22 -2.80
N SER A 942 -22.17 13.22 -2.36
CA SER A 942 -21.95 14.60 -2.76
C SER A 942 -20.91 15.30 -1.90
N ASN A 943 -20.10 16.14 -2.53
CA ASN A 943 -18.94 16.76 -1.90
C ASN A 943 -19.35 17.56 -0.63
N ALA A 944 -20.49 18.27 -0.70
CA ALA A 944 -21.06 19.05 0.40
C ALA A 944 -21.61 18.21 1.57
N PHE A 945 -21.93 16.93 1.35
CA PHE A 945 -22.30 15.99 2.42
C PHE A 945 -21.06 15.59 3.22
N ALA A 946 -20.08 14.98 2.52
CA ALA A 946 -18.81 14.47 3.03
C ALA A 946 -17.97 15.50 3.78
N THR A 947 -17.96 16.75 3.30
CA THR A 947 -17.06 17.81 3.82
C THR A 947 -17.70 18.74 4.84
N ALA A 948 -19.03 18.77 4.95
CA ALA A 948 -19.72 19.76 5.79
C ALA A 948 -21.00 19.24 6.43
N ALA A 949 -21.98 18.76 5.65
CA ALA A 949 -23.31 18.50 6.20
C ALA A 949 -23.34 17.31 7.17
N PHE A 950 -22.67 16.19 6.84
CA PHE A 950 -22.66 15.01 7.70
C PHE A 950 -21.74 15.17 8.93
N ARG A 951 -20.79 16.11 8.84
CA ARG A 951 -19.89 16.52 9.94
C ARG A 951 -20.59 17.27 11.08
N PHE A 952 -21.91 17.45 11.02
CA PHE A 952 -22.71 17.90 12.17
C PHE A 952 -22.50 17.00 13.41
N GLY A 953 -22.19 15.71 13.21
CA GLY A 953 -21.92 14.73 14.27
C GLY A 953 -20.86 15.18 15.28
N HIS A 954 -19.87 16.00 14.86
CA HIS A 954 -18.86 16.56 15.76
C HIS A 954 -19.43 17.43 16.89
N THR A 955 -20.64 17.98 16.72
CA THR A 955 -21.34 18.77 17.75
C THR A 955 -22.05 17.92 18.82
N LEU A 956 -22.13 16.59 18.59
CA LEU A 956 -22.75 15.59 19.47
C LEU A 956 -21.73 14.87 20.38
N ILE A 957 -20.43 15.08 20.13
CA ILE A 957 -19.34 14.36 20.81
C ILE A 957 -19.17 14.88 22.25
N ASN A 958 -19.10 13.94 23.19
CA ASN A 958 -18.70 14.21 24.58
C ASN A 958 -17.17 14.34 24.69
N PRO A 959 -16.62 15.20 25.57
CA PRO A 959 -15.17 15.28 25.83
C PRO A 959 -14.61 14.07 26.60
N VAL A 960 -15.47 13.13 26.98
CA VAL A 960 -15.12 11.95 27.79
C VAL A 960 -15.77 10.72 27.17
N LEU A 961 -14.96 9.71 26.86
CA LEU A 961 -15.42 8.36 26.53
C LEU A 961 -15.78 7.64 27.83
N TYR A 962 -17.08 7.58 28.11
CA TYR A 962 -17.62 6.90 29.27
C TYR A 962 -17.37 5.39 29.21
N ARG A 963 -17.12 4.79 30.37
CA ARG A 963 -16.93 3.34 30.56
C ARG A 963 -17.69 2.88 31.79
N LEU A 964 -18.59 1.89 31.63
CA LEU A 964 -19.53 1.48 32.69
C LEU A 964 -19.50 -0.03 33.00
N ASP A 965 -19.66 -0.38 34.28
CA ASP A 965 -19.80 -1.76 34.75
C ASP A 965 -21.17 -2.36 34.39
N GLU A 966 -21.40 -3.61 34.75
CA GLU A 966 -22.67 -4.32 34.58
C GLU A 966 -23.84 -3.70 35.36
N ASN A 967 -23.57 -2.81 36.32
CA ASN A 967 -24.56 -2.07 37.10
C ASN A 967 -24.85 -0.66 36.53
N LEU A 968 -24.21 -0.29 35.41
CA LEU A 968 -24.21 1.05 34.80
C LEU A 968 -23.56 2.15 35.67
N ALA A 969 -22.75 1.75 36.66
CA ALA A 969 -21.84 2.60 37.41
C ALA A 969 -20.50 2.76 36.67
N SER A 970 -19.67 3.73 37.08
CA SER A 970 -18.34 3.91 36.49
C SER A 970 -17.41 2.76 36.87
N ILE A 971 -16.68 2.18 35.90
CA ILE A 971 -15.67 1.16 36.20
C ILE A 971 -14.55 1.74 37.08
N LYS A 972 -13.83 0.86 37.80
CA LYS A 972 -12.75 1.24 38.73
C LYS A 972 -11.63 2.04 38.06
N GLU A 973 -11.36 1.76 36.79
CA GLU A 973 -10.38 2.41 35.93
C GLU A 973 -10.87 3.78 35.40
N GLY A 974 -12.08 4.20 35.78
CA GLY A 974 -12.67 5.48 35.41
C GLY A 974 -13.09 5.59 33.94
N HIS A 975 -13.45 6.82 33.56
CA HIS A 975 -13.71 7.20 32.17
C HIS A 975 -12.44 7.78 31.52
N ILE A 976 -12.38 7.82 30.19
CA ILE A 976 -11.19 8.30 29.47
C ILE A 976 -11.49 9.69 28.88
N PRO A 977 -10.66 10.73 29.10
CA PRO A 977 -10.72 11.96 28.30
C PRO A 977 -10.53 11.62 26.82
N LEU A 978 -11.27 12.26 25.92
CA LEU A 978 -11.30 11.84 24.52
C LEU A 978 -9.92 11.88 23.86
N LYS A 979 -9.07 12.85 24.22
CA LYS A 979 -7.68 12.93 23.73
C LYS A 979 -6.83 11.69 24.02
N ASP A 980 -7.05 11.08 25.19
CA ASP A 980 -6.29 9.92 25.66
C ASP A 980 -6.81 8.60 25.06
N ALA A 981 -8.05 8.62 24.55
CA ALA A 981 -8.69 7.52 23.83
C ALA A 981 -8.39 7.49 22.32
N PHE A 982 -7.80 8.55 21.74
CA PHE A 982 -7.44 8.55 20.33
C PHE A 982 -6.27 7.58 20.05
N PHE A 983 -6.39 6.74 19.02
CA PHE A 983 -5.36 5.78 18.59
C PHE A 983 -4.76 4.96 19.75
N ALA A 984 -5.63 4.41 20.61
CA ALA A 984 -5.25 3.83 21.91
C ALA A 984 -5.60 2.32 22.09
N PRO A 985 -5.33 1.42 21.12
CA PRO A 985 -5.75 0.02 21.17
C PRO A 985 -5.25 -0.74 22.41
N GLU A 986 -4.14 -0.30 23.02
CA GLU A 986 -3.63 -0.84 24.29
C GLU A 986 -4.61 -0.68 25.45
N ILE A 987 -5.43 0.39 25.46
CA ILE A 987 -6.43 0.63 26.52
C ILE A 987 -7.61 -0.32 26.36
N LEU A 988 -8.06 -0.57 25.12
CA LEU A 988 -9.12 -1.56 24.86
C LEU A 988 -8.66 -2.99 25.25
N LEU A 989 -7.45 -3.38 24.83
CA LEU A 989 -6.89 -4.69 25.18
C LEU A 989 -6.65 -4.88 26.67
N SER A 990 -6.17 -3.85 27.39
CA SER A 990 -5.97 -3.92 28.85
C SER A 990 -7.27 -3.84 29.65
N THR A 991 -8.34 -3.24 29.10
CA THR A 991 -9.71 -3.38 29.65
C THR A 991 -10.23 -4.82 29.52
N GLY A 992 -9.70 -5.59 28.57
CA GLY A 992 -10.00 -7.02 28.38
C GLY A 992 -11.36 -7.33 27.75
N SER A 993 -12.25 -6.33 27.65
CA SER A 993 -13.61 -6.43 27.10
C SER A 993 -14.04 -5.15 26.38
N VAL A 994 -14.93 -5.27 25.39
CA VAL A 994 -15.64 -4.16 24.73
C VAL A 994 -16.84 -3.64 25.54
N ASP A 995 -17.36 -4.42 26.50
CA ASP A 995 -18.60 -4.14 27.21
C ASP A 995 -18.64 -2.76 27.90
N PRO A 996 -17.58 -2.29 28.59
CA PRO A 996 -17.64 -1.00 29.26
C PRO A 996 -17.85 0.16 28.31
N TYR A 997 -17.29 0.06 27.10
CA TYR A 997 -17.45 1.04 26.02
C TYR A 997 -18.86 0.98 25.43
N LEU A 998 -19.40 -0.21 25.15
CA LEU A 998 -20.79 -0.39 24.69
C LEU A 998 -21.79 0.20 25.69
N ARG A 999 -21.69 -0.14 26.99
CA ARG A 999 -22.54 0.43 28.03
C ARG A 999 -22.33 1.93 28.16
N GLY A 1000 -21.08 2.41 28.08
CA GLY A 1000 -20.76 3.84 28.03
C GLY A 1000 -21.47 4.57 26.88
N LEU A 1001 -21.56 3.96 25.70
CA LEU A 1001 -22.23 4.53 24.54
C LEU A 1001 -23.76 4.55 24.69
N PHE A 1002 -24.40 3.44 25.08
CA PHE A 1002 -25.87 3.37 25.13
C PHE A 1002 -26.50 3.89 26.44
N ALA A 1003 -25.77 3.87 27.56
CA ALA A 1003 -26.27 4.30 28.88
C ALA A 1003 -25.72 5.66 29.36
N THR A 1004 -25.16 6.46 28.44
CA THR A 1004 -24.86 7.88 28.71
C THR A 1004 -25.44 8.78 27.62
N PRO A 1005 -25.86 10.02 27.94
CA PRO A 1005 -26.35 10.95 26.95
C PRO A 1005 -25.21 11.43 26.03
N MET A 1006 -25.52 11.71 24.76
CA MET A 1006 -24.61 12.46 23.90
C MET A 1006 -24.56 13.95 24.31
N LYS A 1007 -23.61 14.72 23.78
CA LYS A 1007 -23.61 16.18 23.91
C LYS A 1007 -24.79 16.76 23.12
N LYS A 1008 -25.42 17.81 23.63
CA LYS A 1008 -26.48 18.54 22.92
C LYS A 1008 -25.87 19.49 21.87
N PRO A 1009 -26.36 19.49 20.62
CA PRO A 1009 -25.84 20.36 19.57
C PRO A 1009 -26.51 21.75 19.61
N LEU A 1010 -26.26 22.55 20.65
CA LEU A 1010 -26.81 23.93 20.72
C LEU A 1010 -26.02 24.88 19.80
N SER A 1011 -26.69 25.85 19.18
CA SER A 1011 -26.05 26.82 18.26
C SER A 1011 -24.99 27.73 18.90
N ASN A 1012 -24.96 27.81 20.23
CA ASN A 1012 -24.00 28.59 21.03
C ASN A 1012 -23.02 27.70 21.84
N GLU A 1013 -23.16 26.38 21.79
CA GLU A 1013 -22.33 25.38 22.46
C GLU A 1013 -22.08 24.24 21.46
N LEU A 1014 -21.10 24.38 20.56
CA LEU A 1014 -20.97 23.53 19.38
C LEU A 1014 -19.93 22.41 19.53
N LEU A 1015 -18.62 22.68 19.39
CA LEU A 1015 -17.54 21.68 19.50
C LEU A 1015 -16.75 21.88 20.79
N ASN A 1016 -16.46 20.77 21.50
CA ASN A 1016 -15.77 20.81 22.79
C ASN A 1016 -14.24 20.88 22.66
N ASP A 1017 -13.56 21.31 23.73
CA ASP A 1017 -12.11 21.50 23.78
C ASP A 1017 -11.27 20.24 23.50
N GLU A 1018 -11.79 19.01 23.65
CA GLU A 1018 -11.03 17.81 23.24
C GLU A 1018 -10.98 17.66 21.70
N LEU A 1019 -11.82 18.40 20.98
CA LEU A 1019 -11.85 18.48 19.51
C LEU A 1019 -11.25 19.78 18.95
N THR A 1020 -11.39 20.90 19.65
CA THR A 1020 -10.80 22.19 19.22
C THR A 1020 -9.40 22.42 19.80
N GLU A 1021 -9.09 21.92 20.99
CA GLU A 1021 -7.78 22.10 21.63
C GLU A 1021 -6.90 20.85 21.71
N ASN A 1022 -7.45 19.65 21.94
CA ASN A 1022 -6.64 18.44 22.19
C ASN A 1022 -6.70 17.36 21.09
N LEU A 1023 -7.26 17.65 19.91
CA LEU A 1023 -7.47 16.64 18.86
C LEU A 1023 -6.14 15.97 18.46
N PHE A 1024 -6.14 14.63 18.53
CA PHE A 1024 -5.02 13.76 18.15
C PHE A 1024 -3.65 14.12 18.77
N ASN A 1025 -3.63 14.72 19.98
CA ASN A 1025 -2.40 15.08 20.70
C ASN A 1025 -1.43 13.89 20.95
N ARG A 1026 -1.92 12.64 20.95
CA ARG A 1026 -1.12 11.41 21.00
C ARG A 1026 -0.38 11.10 19.68
N ALA A 1027 -0.91 11.56 18.54
CA ALA A 1027 -0.46 11.22 17.19
C ALA A 1027 0.26 12.38 16.46
N HIS A 1028 0.11 13.62 16.90
CA HIS A 1028 0.75 14.81 16.29
C HIS A 1028 1.74 15.50 17.25
N GLU A 1029 2.62 16.36 16.72
CA GLU A 1029 3.53 17.18 17.56
C GLU A 1029 2.83 18.43 18.14
N VAL A 1030 1.84 18.93 17.41
CA VAL A 1030 0.92 20.01 17.82
C VAL A 1030 -0.48 19.43 17.75
N SER A 1031 -1.31 19.64 18.77
CA SER A 1031 -2.71 19.19 18.72
C SER A 1031 -3.47 19.90 17.61
N LEU A 1032 -4.41 19.19 16.98
CA LEU A 1032 -5.19 19.71 15.88
C LEU A 1032 -6.44 20.47 16.39
N ASP A 1033 -7.20 21.07 15.48
CA ASP A 1033 -8.50 21.71 15.75
C ASP A 1033 -9.51 21.24 14.71
N LEU A 1034 -10.46 20.40 15.12
CA LEU A 1034 -11.44 19.78 14.22
C LEU A 1034 -12.40 20.80 13.60
N ALA A 1035 -12.76 21.86 14.34
CA ALA A 1035 -13.66 22.89 13.84
C ALA A 1035 -12.98 23.73 12.74
N ALA A 1036 -11.73 24.12 12.99
CA ALA A 1036 -10.91 24.84 12.01
C ALA A 1036 -10.59 23.97 10.78
N ILE A 1037 -10.26 22.68 10.99
CA ILE A 1037 -10.03 21.70 9.90
C ILE A 1037 -11.27 21.53 9.02
N ASN A 1038 -12.49 21.47 9.59
CA ASN A 1038 -13.71 21.34 8.80
C ASN A 1038 -14.00 22.60 7.95
N ILE A 1039 -13.74 23.80 8.47
CA ILE A 1039 -13.82 25.04 7.69
C ILE A 1039 -12.78 25.03 6.56
N GLN A 1040 -11.53 24.67 6.86
CA GLN A 1040 -10.43 24.66 5.89
C GLN A 1040 -10.61 23.59 4.81
N ARG A 1041 -11.17 22.41 5.15
CA ARG A 1041 -11.54 21.35 4.21
C ARG A 1041 -12.67 21.77 3.27
N GLY A 1042 -13.69 22.48 3.77
CA GLY A 1042 -14.72 23.07 2.91
C GLY A 1042 -14.17 24.08 1.89
N ARG A 1043 -13.13 24.85 2.27
CA ARG A 1043 -12.43 25.80 1.38
C ARG A 1043 -11.51 25.11 0.36
N ASP A 1044 -10.80 24.06 0.78
CA ASP A 1044 -9.97 23.20 -0.07
C ASP A 1044 -10.78 22.50 -1.17
N HIS A 1045 -11.94 21.96 -0.79
CA HIS A 1045 -12.92 21.35 -1.69
C HIS A 1045 -13.76 22.38 -2.47
N ALA A 1046 -13.50 23.68 -2.31
CA ALA A 1046 -14.20 24.76 -3.00
C ALA A 1046 -15.74 24.71 -2.88
N LEU A 1047 -16.25 24.39 -1.68
CA LEU A 1047 -17.68 24.51 -1.42
C LEU A 1047 -18.14 25.97 -1.56
N PRO A 1048 -19.27 26.23 -2.25
CA PRO A 1048 -19.98 27.50 -2.13
C PRO A 1048 -20.32 27.87 -0.69
N GLY A 1049 -20.54 29.18 -0.45
CA GLY A 1049 -20.95 29.69 0.85
C GLY A 1049 -22.30 29.13 1.32
N TYR A 1050 -22.52 29.14 2.63
CA TYR A 1050 -23.75 28.70 3.29
C TYR A 1050 -25.04 29.23 2.64
N VAL A 1051 -25.03 30.50 2.23
CA VAL A 1051 -26.15 31.17 1.56
C VAL A 1051 -26.54 30.51 0.22
N GLU A 1052 -25.58 30.02 -0.56
CA GLU A 1052 -25.87 29.38 -1.85
C GLU A 1052 -26.54 28.01 -1.64
N PHE A 1053 -26.14 27.27 -0.62
CA PHE A 1053 -26.80 26.02 -0.25
C PHE A 1053 -28.21 26.25 0.32
N ARG A 1054 -28.47 27.37 1.01
CA ARG A 1054 -29.85 27.76 1.37
C ARG A 1054 -30.73 27.97 0.14
N ARG A 1055 -30.24 28.71 -0.87
CA ARG A 1055 -30.96 28.93 -2.13
C ARG A 1055 -31.20 27.62 -2.88
N TRP A 1056 -30.19 26.76 -2.97
CA TRP A 1056 -30.29 25.43 -3.58
C TRP A 1056 -31.33 24.53 -2.87
N CYS A 1057 -31.39 24.58 -1.55
CA CYS A 1057 -32.41 23.90 -0.73
C CYS A 1057 -33.80 24.55 -0.78
N ASN A 1058 -34.03 25.59 -1.61
CA ASN A 1058 -35.25 26.38 -1.68
C ASN A 1058 -35.71 26.91 -0.29
N LEU A 1059 -34.74 27.34 0.52
CA LEU A 1059 -34.96 27.98 1.82
C LEU A 1059 -34.93 29.50 1.70
N SER A 1060 -35.43 30.20 2.72
CA SER A 1060 -35.45 31.67 2.77
C SER A 1060 -34.10 32.26 2.38
N ALA A 1061 -34.13 33.16 1.40
CA ALA A 1061 -32.97 33.89 0.92
C ALA A 1061 -32.32 34.69 2.06
N VAL A 1062 -31.00 34.86 1.94
CA VAL A 1062 -30.19 35.67 2.86
C VAL A 1062 -29.34 36.58 1.99
N GLU A 1063 -29.52 37.88 2.14
CA GLU A 1063 -28.77 38.93 1.48
C GLU A 1063 -28.08 39.83 2.52
N ASN A 1064 -28.69 39.98 3.69
CA ASN A 1064 -28.20 40.83 4.78
C ASN A 1064 -28.28 40.10 6.15
N TRP A 1065 -27.78 40.75 7.20
CA TRP A 1065 -27.65 40.16 8.53
C TRP A 1065 -28.99 39.99 9.29
N ASP A 1066 -30.05 40.71 8.89
CA ASP A 1066 -31.35 40.64 9.53
C ASP A 1066 -32.18 39.43 9.07
N ASP A 1067 -31.95 38.94 7.84
CA ASP A 1067 -32.64 37.76 7.29
C ASP A 1067 -32.39 36.49 8.13
N LEU A 1068 -31.24 36.45 8.82
CA LEU A 1068 -30.83 35.35 9.69
C LEU A 1068 -31.55 35.31 11.04
N LYS A 1069 -32.28 36.37 11.45
CA LYS A 1069 -32.86 36.53 12.80
C LYS A 1069 -33.85 35.44 13.24
N ASN A 1070 -34.39 34.68 12.28
CA ASN A 1070 -35.33 33.56 12.49
C ASN A 1070 -34.72 32.21 12.05
N ILE A 1071 -33.38 32.13 11.95
CA ILE A 1071 -32.62 30.99 11.43
C ILE A 1071 -31.43 30.67 12.36
N ILE A 1072 -30.79 31.70 12.91
CA ILE A 1072 -29.61 31.61 13.78
C ILE A 1072 -29.84 32.53 15.01
N PRO A 1073 -29.47 32.14 16.24
CA PRO A 1073 -29.64 32.99 17.42
C PRO A 1073 -28.87 34.32 17.32
N ARG A 1074 -29.40 35.38 17.92
CA ARG A 1074 -28.89 36.76 17.72
C ARG A 1074 -27.44 36.93 18.15
N GLU A 1075 -27.04 36.32 19.26
CA GLU A 1075 -25.67 36.29 19.77
C GLU A 1075 -24.69 35.59 18.81
N VAL A 1076 -25.17 34.56 18.11
CA VAL A 1076 -24.41 33.84 17.08
C VAL A 1076 -24.34 34.68 15.78
N ILE A 1077 -25.40 35.41 15.42
CA ILE A 1077 -25.38 36.40 14.32
C ILE A 1077 -24.34 37.51 14.60
N TYR A 1078 -24.27 38.05 15.81
CA TYR A 1078 -23.26 39.06 16.14
C TYR A 1078 -21.83 38.52 16.01
N LYS A 1079 -21.57 37.29 16.47
CA LYS A 1079 -20.27 36.62 16.27
C LYS A 1079 -19.96 36.42 14.78
N LEU A 1080 -20.90 35.89 14.00
CA LEU A 1080 -20.77 35.71 12.55
C LEU A 1080 -20.50 37.03 11.83
N LYS A 1081 -21.21 38.10 12.17
CA LYS A 1081 -21.04 39.44 11.60
C LYS A 1081 -19.63 40.00 11.84
N ASN A 1082 -19.13 39.86 13.07
CA ASN A 1082 -17.80 40.35 13.43
C ASN A 1082 -16.66 39.52 12.80
N LEU A 1083 -16.90 38.25 12.44
CA LEU A 1083 -15.92 37.38 11.79
C LEU A 1083 -15.93 37.45 10.26
N TYR A 1084 -17.12 37.42 9.64
CA TYR A 1084 -17.28 37.26 8.19
C TYR A 1084 -17.58 38.55 7.42
N GLY A 1085 -18.04 39.61 8.11
CA GLY A 1085 -18.41 40.92 7.53
C GLY A 1085 -19.71 40.92 6.70
N HIS A 1086 -19.87 39.93 5.81
CA HIS A 1086 -21.03 39.74 4.95
C HIS A 1086 -21.59 38.30 5.06
N PRO A 1087 -22.93 38.07 5.04
CA PRO A 1087 -23.50 36.72 5.17
C PRO A 1087 -23.04 35.75 4.06
N GLY A 1088 -22.83 36.25 2.84
CA GLY A 1088 -22.30 35.47 1.71
C GLY A 1088 -20.88 34.91 1.94
N ASN A 1089 -20.14 35.40 2.93
CA ASN A 1089 -18.82 34.86 3.29
C ASN A 1089 -18.88 33.65 4.23
N ILE A 1090 -20.03 33.34 4.84
CA ILE A 1090 -20.14 32.23 5.81
C ILE A 1090 -19.83 30.90 5.11
N ASP A 1091 -18.84 30.16 5.62
CA ASP A 1091 -18.47 28.84 5.10
C ASP A 1091 -19.58 27.81 5.44
N LEU A 1092 -19.87 26.87 4.54
CA LEU A 1092 -21.02 25.95 4.66
C LEU A 1092 -21.08 25.22 6.02
N PHE A 1093 -19.94 24.71 6.50
CA PHE A 1093 -19.85 24.03 7.80
C PHE A 1093 -20.31 24.93 8.95
N ALA A 1094 -19.68 26.09 9.10
CA ALA A 1094 -19.96 27.03 10.18
C ALA A 1094 -21.41 27.57 10.14
N GLY A 1095 -21.94 27.85 8.95
CA GLY A 1095 -23.32 28.31 8.79
C GLY A 1095 -24.35 27.23 9.12
N GLY A 1096 -24.17 26.01 8.58
CA GLY A 1096 -25.11 24.91 8.78
C GLY A 1096 -25.20 24.41 10.22
N ILE A 1097 -24.09 24.40 10.97
CA ILE A 1097 -24.12 24.04 12.40
C ILE A 1097 -24.55 25.20 13.30
N ALA A 1098 -24.56 26.45 12.83
CA ALA A 1098 -25.09 27.60 13.59
C ALA A 1098 -26.63 27.70 13.55
N GLU A 1099 -27.29 27.09 12.57
CA GLU A 1099 -28.76 27.10 12.46
C GLU A 1099 -29.47 26.55 13.70
N GLU A 1100 -30.58 27.15 14.09
CA GLU A 1100 -31.49 26.53 15.05
C GLU A 1100 -31.98 25.17 14.53
N ARG A 1101 -32.10 24.19 15.43
CA ARG A 1101 -32.47 22.81 15.05
C ARG A 1101 -33.96 22.71 14.75
N LEU A 1102 -34.32 21.88 13.77
CA LEU A 1102 -35.72 21.57 13.52
C LEU A 1102 -36.34 20.79 14.69
N ASP A 1103 -37.67 20.86 14.80
CA ASP A 1103 -38.43 20.16 15.83
C ASP A 1103 -38.18 18.63 15.79
N GLY A 1104 -37.70 18.08 16.91
CA GLY A 1104 -37.29 16.68 17.04
C GLY A 1104 -35.99 16.29 16.30
N ALA A 1105 -35.25 17.25 15.74
CA ALA A 1105 -34.05 17.00 14.91
C ALA A 1105 -32.74 17.39 15.60
N LEU A 1106 -31.62 16.97 15.01
CA LEU A 1106 -30.25 17.31 15.44
C LEU A 1106 -29.56 18.32 14.51
N VAL A 1107 -30.20 18.70 13.40
CA VAL A 1107 -29.69 19.64 12.40
C VAL A 1107 -30.70 20.75 12.09
N GLY A 1108 -30.19 21.87 11.58
CA GLY A 1108 -31.03 22.92 11.00
C GLY A 1108 -31.54 22.58 9.59
N PRO A 1109 -32.41 23.41 9.00
CA PRO A 1109 -33.06 23.16 7.71
C PRO A 1109 -32.08 22.95 6.53
N THR A 1110 -30.93 23.62 6.50
CA THR A 1110 -29.97 23.50 5.39
C THR A 1110 -29.28 22.14 5.41
N PHE A 1111 -28.82 21.69 6.58
CA PHE A 1111 -28.20 20.38 6.72
C PHE A 1111 -29.23 19.25 6.67
N SER A 1112 -30.45 19.46 7.18
CA SER A 1112 -31.58 18.55 6.99
C SER A 1112 -31.83 18.26 5.50
N CYS A 1113 -31.86 19.31 4.67
CA CYS A 1113 -32.00 19.20 3.21
C CYS A 1113 -30.85 18.40 2.55
N ILE A 1114 -29.57 18.76 2.82
CA ILE A 1114 -28.41 18.11 2.18
C ILE A 1114 -28.29 16.63 2.61
N ILE A 1115 -28.47 16.35 3.90
CA ILE A 1115 -28.44 14.99 4.45
C ILE A 1115 -29.57 14.17 3.84
N ALA A 1116 -30.80 14.71 3.79
CA ALA A 1116 -31.94 13.97 3.26
C ALA A 1116 -31.82 13.65 1.77
N GLU A 1117 -31.34 14.59 0.92
CA GLU A 1117 -31.09 14.29 -0.50
C GLU A 1117 -30.03 13.20 -0.67
N GLN A 1118 -28.97 13.18 0.17
CA GLN A 1118 -27.95 12.14 0.07
C GLN A 1118 -28.48 10.77 0.49
N PHE A 1119 -29.14 10.67 1.65
CA PHE A 1119 -29.71 9.39 2.11
C PHE A 1119 -30.81 8.88 1.18
N ARG A 1120 -31.67 9.76 0.64
CA ARG A 1120 -32.64 9.39 -0.39
C ARG A 1120 -31.97 8.75 -1.61
N ARG A 1121 -30.80 9.27 -2.04
CA ARG A 1121 -30.03 8.74 -3.18
C ARG A 1121 -29.37 7.39 -2.92
N VAL A 1122 -28.69 7.20 -1.78
CA VAL A 1122 -28.08 5.90 -1.45
C VAL A 1122 -29.10 4.81 -1.10
N ARG A 1123 -30.36 5.18 -0.91
CA ARG A 1123 -31.50 4.24 -0.82
C ARG A 1123 -32.13 3.95 -2.19
N ASP A 1124 -32.62 4.99 -2.85
CA ASP A 1124 -33.43 4.86 -4.07
C ASP A 1124 -32.56 4.51 -5.30
N GLY A 1125 -31.28 4.89 -5.30
CA GLY A 1125 -30.29 4.59 -6.36
C GLY A 1125 -29.43 3.34 -6.11
N ASP A 1126 -29.77 2.51 -5.12
CA ASP A 1126 -29.04 1.27 -4.78
C ASP A 1126 -29.78 0.03 -5.30
N ARG A 1127 -29.23 -0.66 -6.30
CA ARG A 1127 -29.78 -1.88 -6.90
C ARG A 1127 -29.80 -3.05 -5.92
N PHE A 1128 -29.06 -2.96 -4.83
CA PHE A 1128 -28.96 -3.96 -3.77
C PHE A 1128 -29.59 -3.51 -2.44
N TRP A 1129 -30.44 -2.46 -2.45
CA TRP A 1129 -31.20 -2.04 -1.27
C TRP A 1129 -32.06 -3.17 -0.71
N TYR A 1130 -32.03 -3.41 0.59
CA TYR A 1130 -32.59 -4.63 1.19
C TYR A 1130 -34.10 -4.83 0.99
N GLU A 1131 -34.88 -3.75 0.80
CA GLU A 1131 -36.32 -3.86 0.55
C GLU A 1131 -36.66 -4.17 -0.91
N LYS A 1132 -35.74 -3.95 -1.84
CA LYS A 1132 -35.96 -4.08 -3.28
C LYS A 1132 -36.26 -5.54 -3.65
N GLU A 1133 -37.24 -5.73 -4.52
CA GLU A 1133 -37.54 -7.06 -5.06
C GLU A 1133 -36.35 -7.63 -5.86
N GLY A 1134 -36.12 -8.94 -5.69
CA GLY A 1134 -34.96 -9.68 -6.20
C GLY A 1134 -33.77 -9.72 -5.24
N VAL A 1135 -33.60 -8.74 -4.33
CA VAL A 1135 -32.43 -8.71 -3.42
C VAL A 1135 -32.58 -9.76 -2.32
N PHE A 1136 -33.71 -9.73 -1.63
CA PHE A 1136 -34.14 -10.73 -0.64
C PHE A 1136 -35.58 -11.16 -0.92
N ASN A 1137 -35.94 -12.40 -0.58
CA ASN A 1137 -37.32 -12.88 -0.63
C ASN A 1137 -38.17 -12.27 0.52
N LYS A 1138 -39.51 -12.33 0.43
CA LYS A 1138 -40.38 -11.67 1.44
C LYS A 1138 -40.07 -12.12 2.87
N ALA A 1139 -39.91 -13.43 3.12
CA ALA A 1139 -39.62 -13.93 4.47
C ALA A 1139 -38.26 -13.45 4.98
N GLN A 1140 -37.23 -13.42 4.14
CA GLN A 1140 -35.93 -12.81 4.49
C GLN A 1140 -36.07 -11.33 4.87
N ARG A 1141 -36.85 -10.55 4.11
CA ARG A 1141 -37.11 -9.13 4.42
C ARG A 1141 -37.93 -8.95 5.70
N ASP A 1142 -38.91 -9.82 5.94
CA ASP A 1142 -39.73 -9.83 7.16
C ASP A 1142 -38.88 -10.13 8.42
N GLU A 1143 -37.79 -10.90 8.29
CA GLU A 1143 -36.82 -11.13 9.37
C GLU A 1143 -35.83 -9.96 9.56
N ILE A 1144 -35.26 -9.41 8.47
CA ILE A 1144 -34.34 -8.24 8.55
C ILE A 1144 -35.01 -7.05 9.25
N LYS A 1145 -36.31 -6.84 9.00
CA LYS A 1145 -37.10 -5.75 9.63
C LYS A 1145 -37.35 -5.90 11.14
N LYS A 1146 -36.80 -6.93 11.78
CA LYS A 1146 -36.81 -7.13 13.24
C LYS A 1146 -35.47 -6.79 13.88
N VAL A 1147 -34.41 -6.59 13.08
CA VAL A 1147 -33.06 -6.36 13.58
C VAL A 1147 -32.98 -4.97 14.21
N SER A 1148 -32.33 -4.91 15.37
CA SER A 1148 -32.01 -3.68 16.07
C SER A 1148 -30.56 -3.73 16.51
N LEU A 1149 -29.90 -2.57 16.65
CA LEU A 1149 -28.55 -2.50 17.19
C LEU A 1149 -28.46 -3.09 18.62
N ALA A 1150 -29.55 -2.97 19.39
CA ALA A 1150 -29.72 -3.66 20.67
C ALA A 1150 -29.53 -5.18 20.56
N ARG A 1151 -30.11 -5.82 19.53
CA ARG A 1151 -29.98 -7.27 19.29
C ARG A 1151 -28.55 -7.68 18.96
N ILE A 1152 -27.88 -6.97 18.04
CA ILE A 1152 -26.50 -7.31 17.66
C ILE A 1152 -25.55 -7.06 18.84
N ILE A 1153 -25.79 -6.05 19.69
CA ILE A 1153 -25.08 -5.88 20.96
C ILE A 1153 -25.31 -7.09 21.87
N CYS A 1154 -26.55 -7.52 22.10
CA CYS A 1154 -26.86 -8.69 22.90
C CYS A 1154 -26.24 -10.02 22.40
N ASP A 1155 -25.98 -10.17 21.10
CA ASP A 1155 -25.35 -11.37 20.55
C ASP A 1155 -23.81 -11.28 20.46
N ASN A 1156 -23.24 -10.07 20.33
CA ASN A 1156 -21.82 -9.86 20.02
C ASN A 1156 -21.00 -9.11 21.09
N ALA A 1157 -21.63 -8.53 22.11
CA ALA A 1157 -20.95 -8.11 23.33
C ALA A 1157 -20.24 -9.30 24.01
N ASP A 1158 -19.38 -9.02 24.98
CA ASP A 1158 -18.71 -10.06 25.75
C ASP A 1158 -19.66 -10.70 26.77
N ASN A 1159 -20.35 -9.89 27.59
CA ASN A 1159 -21.25 -10.32 28.68
C ASN A 1159 -22.51 -9.42 28.87
N ILE A 1160 -22.89 -8.55 27.92
CA ILE A 1160 -24.09 -7.70 28.07
C ILE A 1160 -25.37 -8.53 28.01
N THR A 1161 -26.08 -8.58 29.14
CA THR A 1161 -27.34 -9.33 29.33
C THR A 1161 -28.59 -8.45 29.33
N ASN A 1162 -28.46 -7.14 29.55
CA ASN A 1162 -29.56 -6.17 29.54
C ASN A 1162 -29.19 -4.96 28.65
N VAL A 1163 -30.16 -4.48 27.85
CA VAL A 1163 -30.01 -3.31 26.97
C VAL A 1163 -31.40 -2.70 26.69
N GLN A 1164 -31.50 -1.43 26.30
CA GLN A 1164 -32.77 -0.85 25.86
C GLN A 1164 -33.08 -1.23 24.38
N ASN A 1165 -34.36 -1.29 24.02
CA ASN A 1165 -34.79 -1.72 22.66
C ASN A 1165 -34.25 -0.82 21.54
N ASP A 1166 -34.20 0.50 21.78
CA ASP A 1166 -33.60 1.49 20.89
C ASP A 1166 -32.40 2.14 21.60
N VAL A 1167 -31.21 1.62 21.31
CA VAL A 1167 -29.97 2.07 21.95
C VAL A 1167 -29.59 3.52 21.63
N PHE A 1168 -30.25 4.18 20.67
CA PHE A 1168 -30.05 5.60 20.40
C PHE A 1168 -30.84 6.50 21.37
N VAL A 1169 -31.79 5.94 22.12
CA VAL A 1169 -32.55 6.65 23.17
C VAL A 1169 -31.84 6.49 24.52
N PHE A 1170 -31.70 7.60 25.25
CA PHE A 1170 -31.16 7.59 26.62
C PHE A 1170 -32.30 7.43 27.63
N VAL A 1171 -32.19 6.40 28.48
CA VAL A 1171 -33.26 5.98 29.43
C VAL A 1171 -32.84 6.07 30.91
N GLY A 1172 -31.79 6.85 31.20
CA GLY A 1172 -31.17 6.93 32.53
C GLY A 1172 -30.17 5.80 32.81
N ARG A 1173 -29.53 5.82 33.99
CA ARG A 1173 -28.58 4.78 34.46
C ARG A 1173 -29.19 3.86 35.53
N HIS A 1174 -30.49 3.58 35.42
CA HIS A 1174 -31.19 2.66 36.31
C HIS A 1174 -31.44 1.35 35.55
N LEU A 1175 -30.98 0.21 36.08
CA LEU A 1175 -31.10 -1.09 35.41
C LEU A 1175 -32.56 -1.46 35.07
N GLN A 1176 -33.53 -0.95 35.82
CA GLN A 1176 -34.97 -1.15 35.56
C GLN A 1176 -35.45 -0.51 34.24
N SER A 1177 -34.69 0.40 33.64
CA SER A 1177 -34.97 1.00 32.33
C SER A 1177 -34.54 0.12 31.14
N TYR A 1178 -33.92 -1.04 31.39
CA TYR A 1178 -33.29 -1.89 30.38
C TYR A 1178 -33.96 -3.26 30.33
N ASN A 1179 -34.21 -3.76 29.12
CA ASN A 1179 -34.86 -5.05 28.90
C ASN A 1179 -33.81 -6.18 28.88
N SER A 1180 -34.23 -7.42 29.11
CA SER A 1180 -33.31 -8.54 28.98
C SER A 1180 -33.00 -8.82 27.51
N CYS A 1181 -31.75 -9.17 27.23
CA CYS A 1181 -31.32 -9.77 25.97
C CYS A 1181 -31.98 -11.13 25.67
N ALA A 1182 -32.78 -11.69 26.58
CA ALA A 1182 -33.69 -12.80 26.31
C ALA A 1182 -34.96 -12.35 25.53
N ASP A 1183 -35.48 -11.16 25.81
CA ASP A 1183 -36.78 -10.66 25.31
C ASP A 1183 -36.64 -9.95 23.95
N ILE A 1184 -35.46 -9.43 23.63
CA ILE A 1184 -35.19 -8.72 22.37
C ILE A 1184 -35.08 -9.72 21.21
N GLN A 1185 -36.02 -9.62 20.26
CA GLN A 1185 -36.21 -10.55 19.15
C GLN A 1185 -34.94 -10.77 18.31
N LYS A 1186 -34.65 -12.05 18.00
CA LYS A 1186 -33.53 -12.50 17.17
C LYS A 1186 -33.94 -12.65 15.70
N LEU A 1187 -32.98 -12.43 14.80
CA LEU A 1187 -33.07 -12.79 13.38
C LEU A 1187 -33.21 -14.31 13.24
N ASP A 1188 -34.31 -14.80 12.67
CA ASP A 1188 -34.44 -16.23 12.33
C ASP A 1188 -33.83 -16.48 10.95
N LEU A 1189 -32.76 -17.27 10.88
CA LEU A 1189 -32.07 -17.57 9.61
C LEU A 1189 -32.74 -18.67 8.77
N LYS A 1190 -33.83 -19.32 9.23
CA LYS A 1190 -34.56 -20.34 8.42
C LYS A 1190 -34.90 -19.89 6.99
N PRO A 1191 -35.26 -18.61 6.68
CA PRO A 1191 -35.50 -18.16 5.31
C PRO A 1191 -34.26 -18.16 4.38
N TRP A 1192 -33.06 -18.40 4.93
CA TRP A 1192 -31.81 -18.65 4.19
C TRP A 1192 -31.46 -20.15 4.11
N GLN A 1193 -32.42 -21.06 4.33
CA GLN A 1193 -32.19 -22.49 4.08
C GLN A 1193 -32.31 -22.82 2.58
N PHE A 1194 -31.21 -23.21 1.97
CA PHE A 1194 -31.10 -23.61 0.57
C PHE A 1194 -31.59 -25.06 0.39
N CYS A 1195 -32.85 -25.25 0.01
CA CYS A 1195 -33.39 -26.58 -0.24
C CYS A 1195 -32.78 -27.24 -1.50
N CYS A 1196 -32.04 -28.33 -1.32
CA CYS A 1196 -31.80 -29.29 -2.41
C CYS A 1196 -33.14 -29.84 -2.94
N TYR A 1197 -33.21 -30.10 -4.25
CA TYR A 1197 -34.45 -30.30 -5.04
C TYR A 1197 -35.35 -31.52 -4.68
N HIS A 1198 -35.06 -32.22 -3.57
CA HIS A 1198 -35.69 -33.50 -3.21
C HIS A 1198 -36.23 -33.58 -1.76
N LEU A 1199 -36.01 -32.58 -0.90
CA LEU A 1199 -36.30 -32.67 0.55
C LEU A 1199 -37.07 -31.48 1.15
N CYS A 1200 -38.07 -30.91 0.45
CA CYS A 1200 -38.97 -29.92 1.06
C CYS A 1200 -40.44 -30.12 0.65
N PRO A 1201 -41.38 -30.36 1.61
CA PRO A 1201 -42.75 -30.77 1.31
C PRO A 1201 -43.73 -29.57 1.20
N ILE A 1202 -43.56 -28.69 0.20
CA ILE A 1202 -44.50 -27.58 -0.05
C ILE A 1202 -44.93 -27.53 -1.53
N GLY A 1203 -46.24 -27.51 -1.77
CA GLY A 1203 -46.82 -26.85 -2.94
C GLY A 1203 -46.65 -27.49 -4.33
N ARG A 1204 -47.02 -28.76 -4.52
CA ARG A 1204 -47.25 -29.34 -5.86
C ARG A 1204 -48.38 -28.60 -6.61
N ASN A 1205 -48.12 -27.47 -7.30
CA ASN A 1205 -49.05 -26.99 -8.35
C ASN A 1205 -48.57 -25.94 -9.39
N ARG A 1206 -47.39 -25.27 -9.27
CA ARG A 1206 -47.00 -24.21 -10.24
C ARG A 1206 -46.02 -24.59 -11.36
N TYR A 1207 -45.13 -25.58 -11.18
CA TYR A 1207 -44.01 -25.80 -12.11
C TYR A 1207 -44.30 -26.62 -13.38
N ARG A 1208 -45.54 -27.09 -13.60
CA ARG A 1208 -45.89 -27.94 -14.76
C ARG A 1208 -46.09 -27.21 -16.10
N ARG A 1209 -45.87 -25.89 -16.16
CA ARG A 1209 -46.21 -25.06 -17.33
C ARG A 1209 -45.04 -24.48 -18.14
N ILE A 1210 -43.80 -24.57 -17.66
CA ILE A 1210 -42.63 -23.93 -18.28
C ILE A 1210 -41.88 -24.89 -19.23
N TYR A 1211 -41.72 -26.18 -18.87
CA TYR A 1211 -41.08 -27.21 -19.69
C TYR A 1211 -41.91 -27.72 -20.89
N ARG A 1212 -42.56 -26.80 -21.62
CA ARG A 1212 -43.21 -27.05 -22.92
C ARG A 1212 -43.07 -25.90 -23.93
N LEU A 1213 -42.36 -24.82 -23.60
CA LEU A 1213 -42.17 -23.65 -24.48
C LEU A 1213 -40.76 -23.04 -24.37
N ARG A 1214 -39.72 -23.90 -24.41
CA ARG A 1214 -38.38 -23.65 -24.97
C ARG A 1214 -37.62 -24.97 -25.01
#